data_AF-A0A832L7W9-F1
#
_entry.id   AF-A0A832L7W9-F1
#
_cell.length_a   1.000
_cell.length_b   1.000
_cell.length_c   1.000
_cell.angle_alpha   90.00
_cell.angle_beta   90.00
_cell.angle_gamma   90.00
#
_symmetry.space_group_name_H-M   'P 1'
#
loop_
_entity.id
_entity.type
_entity.pdbx_description
1 polymer ?
#
loop_
_entity_poly.entity_id
_entity_poly.type
_entity_poly.pdbx_seq_one_letter_code
_entity_poly.pdbx_strand_id
1 'polypeptide(L)'
;MNEFKGVLDGNGHIVKNISYDKPTDSDDGKSVGLFKTIRDAHIYNLGLENIHFNGWNDVAGITGQALGKSLIENCYVSNSYFEGRDHVASIAGALKDGSIVRNCYSNARVHSREHQAGGLTGVISFGFIYNSYYAGVISNLNNRAVGIGGYQDNGGQAAANICIENSVSLAPYLLSNNWTADAVRILHDAGDRPYTLVNNYGLATAWRGKNDLSDGKLVSEDTGKIGTDKLQGADVSNEDARTQAFYEETLGWDFDNIWKMSDGGFPVLKWQTAPVVAELVFYMDEYEIEKDNESGLNLSYTVPNTHGVPYAVESGDESKITVDGDFIKVAAAWDDMSAASTTVDLTSAASGISLSSELNFTVIPSAIYSDASLSALSVLDADLIPAFDAHVYNYDVYVDESIENAVIAATTTQSGAVITDAVNLLGTQELNIGQNVFTLEVNSQNEENSKTYTLTIHRGLFSVSKLDGTGKRQVNVYSSDSNNGKESAYRLLIGKHAVSSNDDKWCPSDGNITTPQATFTFAEIYEVSAVAWRDKHFREGGDGQIDTWKVEVSMDAENWTEVINVSGQADLVNKYETFTPVEARYLRFIPTKNGQGAAWIYGFDIYGTFAELVDETIVSRGKTILSYEGGYWEGAGRESPANILDGHYDTNPWATYTSPQSVDIDLEEQYNINKFKLVAAQESEENS
;
A
#
# COMPACT_ATOMS: atom_id res chain seq x y z
N MET A 1 4.49 -19.99 47.74
CA MET A 1 3.72 -19.61 48.95
C MET A 1 4.10 -18.19 49.30
N ASN A 2 3.22 -17.22 49.04
CA ASN A 2 3.18 -15.85 49.57
C ASN A 2 1.98 -15.14 48.90
N GLU A 3 0.77 -15.63 49.16
CA GLU A 3 -0.49 -15.03 48.68
C GLU A 3 -1.12 -14.21 49.82
N PHE A 4 -1.55 -12.99 49.54
CA PHE A 4 -2.38 -12.22 50.48
C PHE A 4 -3.84 -12.65 50.39
N LYS A 5 -4.46 -13.01 51.52
CA LYS A 5 -5.85 -13.52 51.60
C LYS A 5 -6.73 -12.70 52.54
N GLY A 6 -6.29 -11.49 52.84
CA GLY A 6 -6.90 -10.63 53.85
C GLY A 6 -7.77 -9.53 53.25
N VAL A 7 -8.07 -8.54 54.10
CA VAL A 7 -8.75 -7.31 53.72
C VAL A 7 -7.77 -6.15 53.86
N LEU A 8 -7.68 -5.29 52.86
CA LEU A 8 -7.04 -3.98 52.93
C LEU A 8 -8.08 -2.90 52.61
N ASP A 9 -8.51 -2.19 53.65
CA ASP A 9 -9.23 -0.93 53.51
C ASP A 9 -8.22 0.21 53.47
N GLY A 10 -8.13 0.90 52.35
CA GLY A 10 -7.31 2.09 52.21
C GLY A 10 -7.88 3.29 52.98
N ASN A 11 -9.15 3.24 53.42
CA ASN A 11 -9.82 4.30 54.18
C ASN A 11 -9.66 5.70 53.53
N GLY A 12 -9.64 5.73 52.19
CA GLY A 12 -9.46 6.93 51.39
C GLY A 12 -8.01 7.47 51.35
N HIS A 13 -7.03 6.69 51.76
CA HIS A 13 -5.61 7.05 51.70
C HIS A 13 -4.95 6.65 50.38
N ILE A 14 -3.80 7.28 50.13
CA ILE A 14 -3.03 7.13 48.91
C ILE A 14 -1.61 6.66 49.26
N VAL A 15 -1.15 5.59 48.61
CA VAL A 15 0.22 5.10 48.65
C VAL A 15 1.01 5.74 47.50
N LYS A 16 2.16 6.35 47.79
CA LYS A 16 2.92 7.11 46.79
C LYS A 16 4.40 6.77 46.73
N ASN A 17 5.03 7.04 45.58
CA ASN A 17 6.48 7.07 45.39
C ASN A 17 7.18 5.72 45.66
N ILE A 18 6.57 4.62 45.22
CA ILE A 18 7.19 3.29 45.30
C ILE A 18 7.82 2.95 43.95
N SER A 19 9.08 2.54 43.97
CA SER A 19 9.77 2.00 42.80
C SER A 19 10.21 0.56 43.02
N TYR A 20 10.14 -0.25 41.96
CA TYR A 20 10.66 -1.61 41.91
C TYR A 20 11.22 -1.88 40.52
N ASP A 21 12.46 -2.34 40.42
CA ASP A 21 13.15 -2.55 39.14
C ASP A 21 13.90 -3.89 39.14
N LYS A 22 13.20 -4.94 38.70
CA LYS A 22 13.74 -6.30 38.52
C LYS A 22 13.11 -6.96 37.27
N PRO A 23 13.53 -6.56 36.05
CA PRO A 23 13.04 -7.16 34.81
C PRO A 23 13.71 -8.52 34.56
N THR A 24 13.39 -9.52 35.38
CA THR A 24 13.97 -10.87 35.30
C THR A 24 12.89 -11.95 35.43
N ASP A 25 13.00 -13.06 34.69
CA ASP A 25 12.11 -14.23 34.80
C ASP A 25 12.31 -15.06 36.09
N SER A 26 12.97 -14.49 37.10
CA SER A 26 13.02 -15.06 38.44
C SER A 26 11.73 -14.79 39.18
N ASP A 27 11.49 -15.52 40.27
CA ASP A 27 10.31 -15.35 41.12
C ASP A 27 10.10 -13.90 41.57
N ASP A 28 11.17 -13.13 41.79
CA ASP A 28 11.09 -11.75 42.24
C ASP A 28 10.54 -10.82 41.16
N GLY A 29 10.98 -10.98 39.91
CA GLY A 29 10.54 -10.15 38.78
C GLY A 29 9.27 -10.65 38.09
N LYS A 30 8.93 -11.94 38.24
CA LYS A 30 7.84 -12.58 37.48
C LYS A 30 6.46 -12.04 37.75
N SER A 31 6.17 -11.64 38.99
CA SER A 31 4.90 -10.98 39.33
C SER A 31 5.18 -9.82 40.28
N VAL A 32 4.76 -8.62 39.91
CA VAL A 32 5.07 -7.37 40.62
C VAL A 32 3.80 -6.55 40.82
N GLY A 33 3.62 -6.07 42.04
CA GLY A 33 2.62 -5.09 42.44
C GLY A 33 2.71 -4.82 43.92
N LEU A 34 1.87 -3.93 44.46
CA LEU A 34 1.78 -3.75 45.92
C LEU A 34 1.60 -5.10 46.62
N PHE A 35 0.81 -5.97 46.00
CA PHE A 35 0.75 -7.39 46.30
C PHE A 35 1.25 -8.21 45.11
N LYS A 36 2.25 -9.07 45.32
CA LYS A 36 2.67 -10.05 44.30
C LYS A 36 1.48 -10.89 43.81
N THR A 37 0.74 -11.47 44.74
CA THR A 37 -0.46 -12.26 44.46
C THR A 37 -1.49 -12.05 45.57
N ILE A 38 -2.73 -11.82 45.20
CA ILE A 38 -3.88 -11.87 46.09
C ILE A 38 -4.75 -13.09 45.77
N ARG A 39 -5.35 -13.71 46.80
CA ARG A 39 -6.30 -14.81 46.64
C ARG A 39 -7.42 -14.70 47.66
N ASP A 40 -8.67 -14.71 47.19
CA ASP A 40 -9.86 -14.55 48.03
C ASP A 40 -9.75 -13.32 48.96
N ALA A 41 -9.10 -12.25 48.48
CA ALA A 41 -8.81 -11.04 49.23
C ALA A 41 -9.74 -9.90 48.86
N HIS A 42 -9.84 -8.88 49.70
CA HIS A 42 -10.63 -7.67 49.43
C HIS A 42 -9.78 -6.43 49.62
N ILE A 43 -9.57 -5.67 48.54
CA ILE A 43 -8.79 -4.42 48.54
C ILE A 43 -9.72 -3.29 48.12
N TYR A 44 -9.92 -2.29 48.98
CA TYR A 44 -10.85 -1.20 48.66
C TYR A 44 -10.49 0.17 49.23
N ASN A 45 -11.05 1.24 48.66
CA ASN A 45 -10.84 2.63 49.07
C ASN A 45 -9.36 3.07 49.12
N LEU A 46 -8.58 2.62 48.13
CA LEU A 46 -7.13 2.82 48.09
C LEU A 46 -6.69 3.51 46.80
N GLY A 47 -5.87 4.56 46.93
CA GLY A 47 -5.21 5.22 45.80
C GLY A 47 -3.74 4.85 45.71
N LEU A 48 -3.19 4.73 44.50
CA LEU A 48 -1.77 4.62 44.23
C LEU A 48 -1.35 5.77 43.32
N GLU A 49 -0.29 6.50 43.66
CA GLU A 49 0.23 7.61 42.83
C GLU A 49 1.74 7.57 42.70
N ASN A 50 2.28 7.94 41.54
CA ASN A 50 3.74 7.96 41.30
C ASN A 50 4.41 6.63 41.66
N ILE A 51 3.84 5.53 41.15
CA ILE A 51 4.39 4.19 41.30
C ILE A 51 5.16 3.84 40.02
N HIS A 52 6.35 3.27 40.18
CA HIS A 52 7.17 2.81 39.06
C HIS A 52 7.57 1.34 39.27
N PHE A 53 6.92 0.41 38.57
CA PHE A 53 7.31 -1.00 38.61
C PHE A 53 7.80 -1.49 37.24
N ASN A 54 9.03 -1.99 37.20
CA ASN A 54 9.61 -2.70 36.08
C ASN A 54 9.86 -4.17 36.48
N GLY A 55 9.03 -5.07 35.98
CA GLY A 55 9.07 -6.50 36.25
C GLY A 55 9.18 -7.33 34.97
N TRP A 56 8.72 -8.58 35.02
CA TRP A 56 8.80 -9.55 33.92
C TRP A 56 7.43 -9.94 33.38
N ASN A 57 6.60 -10.72 34.07
CA ASN A 57 5.27 -11.07 33.55
C ASN A 57 4.20 -10.24 34.23
N ASP A 58 3.50 -10.78 35.23
CA ASP A 58 2.31 -10.13 35.76
C ASP A 58 2.67 -8.87 36.58
N VAL A 59 2.70 -7.69 35.94
CA VAL A 59 3.11 -6.42 36.53
C VAL A 59 1.93 -5.46 36.57
N ALA A 60 1.55 -5.00 37.75
CA ALA A 60 0.59 -3.91 37.91
C ALA A 60 0.71 -3.18 39.25
N GLY A 61 0.00 -2.06 39.41
CA GLY A 61 0.02 -1.25 40.62
C GLY A 61 -0.51 -1.99 41.85
N ILE A 62 -1.77 -2.45 41.83
CA ILE A 62 -2.38 -3.10 43.00
C ILE A 62 -1.83 -4.53 43.16
N THR A 63 -1.90 -5.35 42.12
CA THR A 63 -1.39 -6.73 42.22
C THR A 63 -0.85 -7.32 40.92
N GLY A 64 0.21 -8.12 41.02
CA GLY A 64 0.63 -8.94 39.89
C GLY A 64 -0.46 -9.92 39.47
N GLN A 65 -0.98 -10.71 40.43
CA GLN A 65 -2.03 -11.70 40.16
C GLN A 65 -3.19 -11.61 41.16
N ALA A 66 -4.41 -11.45 40.65
CA ALA A 66 -5.65 -11.59 41.41
C ALA A 66 -6.30 -12.95 41.13
N LEU A 67 -6.40 -13.78 42.16
CA LEU A 67 -6.87 -15.17 42.08
C LEU A 67 -8.04 -15.42 43.04
N GLY A 68 -8.71 -16.57 42.87
CA GLY A 68 -9.92 -16.91 43.62
C GLY A 68 -11.03 -15.86 43.48
N LYS A 69 -11.84 -15.68 44.52
CA LYS A 69 -12.90 -14.67 44.57
C LYS A 69 -12.37 -13.33 45.10
N SER A 70 -11.19 -12.91 44.65
CA SER A 70 -10.64 -11.62 45.08
C SER A 70 -11.46 -10.45 44.54
N LEU A 71 -11.60 -9.39 45.33
CA LEU A 71 -12.34 -8.17 44.99
C LEU A 71 -11.43 -6.96 45.17
N ILE A 72 -11.21 -6.22 44.08
CA ILE A 72 -10.56 -4.92 44.09
C ILE A 72 -11.63 -3.87 43.75
N GLU A 73 -11.97 -2.98 44.68
CA GLU A 73 -13.05 -2.02 44.45
C GLU A 73 -12.82 -0.61 45.00
N ASN A 74 -13.37 0.41 44.34
CA ASN A 74 -13.22 1.81 44.76
C ASN A 74 -11.73 2.20 44.91
N CYS A 75 -10.89 1.73 43.99
CA CYS A 75 -9.45 1.96 43.99
C CYS A 75 -9.03 2.72 42.74
N TYR A 76 -7.91 3.44 42.83
CA TYR A 76 -7.32 4.07 41.65
C TYR A 76 -5.81 3.98 41.60
N VAL A 77 -5.27 4.07 40.38
CA VAL A 77 -3.84 4.15 40.12
C VAL A 77 -3.57 5.31 39.16
N SER A 78 -2.88 6.34 39.64
CA SER A 78 -2.65 7.58 38.89
C SER A 78 -1.17 7.90 38.74
N ASN A 79 -0.80 8.63 37.69
CA ASN A 79 0.54 9.19 37.45
C ASN A 79 1.65 8.15 37.71
N SER A 80 1.46 6.94 37.21
CA SER A 80 2.32 5.78 37.50
C SER A 80 2.82 5.16 36.19
N TYR A 81 3.94 4.45 36.25
CA TYR A 81 4.54 3.75 35.11
C TYR A 81 4.77 2.27 35.44
N PHE A 82 4.23 1.40 34.58
CA PHE A 82 4.37 -0.05 34.72
C PHE A 82 4.99 -0.64 33.47
N GLU A 83 6.06 -1.40 33.65
CA GLU A 83 6.79 -2.05 32.60
C GLU A 83 6.98 -3.54 32.87
N GLY A 84 6.75 -4.36 31.84
CA GLY A 84 7.00 -5.79 31.88
C GLY A 84 7.16 -6.37 30.48
N ARG A 85 7.49 -7.66 30.41
CA ARG A 85 7.56 -8.46 29.18
C ARG A 85 6.17 -8.91 28.72
N ASP A 86 5.35 -9.43 29.63
CA ASP A 86 4.10 -10.15 29.40
C ASP A 86 3.06 -9.64 30.42
N HIS A 87 1.75 -9.70 30.21
CA HIS A 87 0.71 -9.36 31.22
C HIS A 87 0.90 -8.07 32.07
N VAL A 88 1.11 -6.93 31.43
CA VAL A 88 1.34 -5.64 32.13
C VAL A 88 0.03 -4.84 32.21
N ALA A 89 -0.30 -4.27 33.36
CA ALA A 89 -1.46 -3.37 33.51
C ALA A 89 -1.36 -2.42 34.71
N SER A 90 -2.41 -1.63 34.98
CA SER A 90 -2.41 -0.73 36.13
C SER A 90 -3.02 -1.33 37.40
N ILE A 91 -4.10 -2.12 37.30
CA ILE A 91 -4.76 -2.70 38.49
C ILE A 91 -4.24 -4.11 38.76
N ALA A 92 -4.41 -5.02 37.80
CA ALA A 92 -4.00 -6.42 37.96
C ALA A 92 -3.24 -6.91 36.73
N GLY A 93 -2.01 -7.42 36.89
CA GLY A 93 -1.29 -8.03 35.76
C GLY A 93 -2.10 -9.19 35.17
N ALA A 94 -2.60 -10.06 36.05
CA ALA A 94 -3.53 -11.14 35.73
C ALA A 94 -4.77 -11.15 36.64
N LEU A 95 -5.96 -11.16 36.03
CA LEU A 95 -7.25 -11.31 36.71
C LEU A 95 -7.83 -12.70 36.44
N LYS A 96 -7.91 -13.56 37.46
CA LYS A 96 -8.27 -14.98 37.29
C LYS A 96 -9.22 -15.54 38.34
N ASP A 97 -9.73 -16.74 38.07
CA ASP A 97 -10.44 -17.63 39.01
C ASP A 97 -11.73 -17.04 39.64
N GLY A 98 -12.37 -16.09 38.96
CA GLY A 98 -13.58 -15.41 39.41
C GLY A 98 -13.32 -14.09 40.16
N SER A 99 -12.09 -13.56 40.08
CA SER A 99 -11.74 -12.26 40.68
C SER A 99 -12.44 -11.09 39.97
N ILE A 100 -12.66 -10.02 40.73
CA ILE A 100 -13.46 -8.86 40.32
C ILE A 100 -12.65 -7.56 40.51
N VAL A 101 -12.67 -6.71 39.49
CA VAL A 101 -12.31 -5.29 39.56
C VAL A 101 -13.58 -4.48 39.38
N ARG A 102 -13.92 -3.57 40.30
CA ARG A 102 -15.10 -2.70 40.11
C ARG A 102 -14.95 -1.32 40.68
N ASN A 103 -15.62 -0.33 40.11
CA ASN A 103 -15.51 1.06 40.56
C ASN A 103 -14.05 1.53 40.65
N CYS A 104 -13.23 1.12 39.69
CA CYS A 104 -11.80 1.41 39.69
C CYS A 104 -11.46 2.29 38.50
N TYR A 105 -10.44 3.14 38.66
CA TYR A 105 -9.90 3.83 37.51
C TYR A 105 -8.38 3.87 37.50
N SER A 106 -7.83 4.14 36.33
CA SER A 106 -6.40 4.39 36.21
C SER A 106 -6.07 5.28 35.04
N ASN A 107 -4.99 6.03 35.17
CA ASN A 107 -4.36 6.76 34.07
C ASN A 107 -2.85 6.47 33.96
N ALA A 108 -2.40 5.38 34.58
CA ALA A 108 -1.00 4.97 34.53
C ALA A 108 -0.55 4.67 33.09
N ARG A 109 0.71 4.97 32.79
CA ARG A 109 1.37 4.52 31.56
C ARG A 109 1.75 3.05 31.71
N VAL A 110 1.27 2.22 30.80
CA VAL A 110 1.51 0.78 30.77
C VAL A 110 2.34 0.43 29.54
N HIS A 111 3.49 -0.20 29.74
CA HIS A 111 4.38 -0.62 28.67
C HIS A 111 4.67 -2.13 28.75
N SER A 112 4.39 -2.86 27.66
CA SER A 112 4.81 -4.25 27.51
C SER A 112 5.88 -4.37 26.43
N ARG A 113 6.99 -5.03 26.78
CA ARG A 113 8.12 -5.25 25.87
C ARG A 113 7.86 -6.34 24.83
N GLU A 114 6.88 -7.23 25.00
CA GLU A 114 6.71 -8.37 24.07
C GLU A 114 5.28 -8.81 23.79
N HIS A 115 4.38 -8.88 24.78
CA HIS A 115 3.15 -9.65 24.60
C HIS A 115 1.85 -8.88 24.82
N GLN A 116 1.51 -8.43 26.02
CA GLN A 116 0.18 -7.89 26.32
C GLN A 116 0.35 -6.77 27.33
N ALA A 117 -0.13 -5.61 26.93
CA ALA A 117 -0.36 -4.47 27.79
C ALA A 117 -1.87 -4.23 27.85
N GLY A 118 -2.42 -4.17 29.05
CA GLY A 118 -3.82 -3.86 29.28
C GLY A 118 -3.97 -2.67 30.21
N GLY A 119 -5.01 -1.86 30.04
CA GLY A 119 -5.23 -0.69 30.88
C GLY A 119 -5.48 -1.07 32.32
N LEU A 120 -6.59 -1.77 32.60
CA LEU A 120 -6.91 -2.25 33.95
C LEU A 120 -6.32 -3.62 34.23
N THR A 121 -6.39 -4.54 33.26
CA THR A 121 -5.83 -5.90 33.41
C THR A 121 -5.02 -6.33 32.19
N GLY A 122 -3.85 -6.94 32.42
CA GLY A 122 -2.97 -7.38 31.32
C GLY A 122 -3.50 -8.65 30.66
N VAL A 123 -4.02 -9.54 31.49
CA VAL A 123 -4.71 -10.76 31.08
C VAL A 123 -5.94 -11.02 31.94
N ILE A 124 -6.97 -11.60 31.33
CA ILE A 124 -8.19 -12.03 31.99
C ILE A 124 -8.47 -13.52 31.68
N SER A 125 -8.72 -14.31 32.72
CA SER A 125 -8.97 -15.76 32.62
C SER A 125 -9.90 -16.21 33.74
N PHE A 126 -11.20 -16.22 33.46
CA PHE A 126 -12.28 -16.22 34.45
C PHE A 126 -12.20 -15.00 35.38
N GLY A 127 -12.74 -13.85 34.95
CA GLY A 127 -12.67 -12.60 35.71
C GLY A 127 -13.70 -11.58 35.27
N PHE A 128 -13.89 -10.54 36.08
CA PHE A 128 -14.95 -9.57 35.87
C PHE A 128 -14.49 -8.14 36.11
N ILE A 129 -14.91 -7.22 35.24
CA ILE A 129 -14.63 -5.78 35.34
C ILE A 129 -15.94 -5.01 35.24
N TYR A 130 -16.22 -4.17 36.23
CA TYR A 130 -17.47 -3.39 36.30
C TYR A 130 -17.22 -1.92 36.57
N ASN A 131 -18.01 -1.04 35.97
CA ASN A 131 -18.12 0.36 36.38
C ASN A 131 -16.75 1.05 36.50
N SER A 132 -15.85 0.79 35.56
CA SER A 132 -14.45 1.16 35.66
C SER A 132 -13.97 1.83 34.38
N TYR A 133 -12.92 2.64 34.48
CA TYR A 133 -12.33 3.28 33.30
C TYR A 133 -10.82 3.29 33.32
N TYR A 134 -10.24 3.38 32.13
CA TYR A 134 -8.81 3.60 31.97
C TYR A 134 -8.57 4.78 31.02
N ALA A 135 -7.75 5.74 31.44
CA ALA A 135 -7.47 7.00 30.75
C ALA A 135 -5.96 7.24 30.49
N GLY A 136 -5.14 6.21 30.66
CA GLY A 136 -3.69 6.29 30.49
C GLY A 136 -3.23 5.94 29.07
N VAL A 137 -1.91 5.82 28.90
CA VAL A 137 -1.30 5.37 27.64
C VAL A 137 -0.85 3.93 27.75
N ILE A 138 -1.20 3.14 26.74
CA ILE A 138 -0.81 1.75 26.61
C ILE A 138 0.12 1.64 25.41
N SER A 139 1.28 1.01 25.60
CA SER A 139 2.22 0.75 24.51
C SER A 139 2.75 -0.68 24.58
N ASN A 140 2.91 -1.29 23.41
CA ASN A 140 3.48 -2.60 23.25
C ASN A 140 4.44 -2.64 22.04
N LEU A 141 5.64 -3.17 22.24
CA LEU A 141 6.68 -3.21 21.20
C LEU A 141 6.45 -4.26 20.09
N ASN A 142 5.64 -5.29 20.33
CA ASN A 142 5.55 -6.44 19.43
C ASN A 142 4.12 -6.97 19.19
N ASN A 143 3.17 -6.63 20.06
CA ASN A 143 1.89 -7.32 20.18
C ASN A 143 0.84 -6.39 20.81
N ARG A 144 0.03 -6.81 21.79
CA ARG A 144 -1.27 -6.16 22.10
C ARG A 144 -1.23 -4.96 23.03
N ALA A 145 -2.13 -4.01 22.76
CA ALA A 145 -2.49 -2.89 23.61
C ALA A 145 -4.01 -2.82 23.80
N VAL A 146 -4.51 -3.05 25.02
CA VAL A 146 -5.95 -3.22 25.29
C VAL A 146 -6.46 -2.29 26.39
N GLY A 147 -7.43 -1.44 26.09
CA GLY A 147 -7.85 -0.36 26.98
C GLY A 147 -8.39 -0.79 28.35
N ILE A 148 -9.09 -1.92 28.46
CA ILE A 148 -9.69 -2.38 29.74
C ILE A 148 -9.18 -3.77 30.15
N GLY A 149 -9.62 -4.83 29.47
CA GLY A 149 -9.53 -6.22 29.94
C GLY A 149 -8.32 -7.05 29.51
N GLY A 150 -7.44 -6.53 28.64
CA GLY A 150 -6.25 -7.27 28.21
C GLY A 150 -6.55 -8.47 27.29
N TYR A 151 -5.63 -9.44 27.27
CA TYR A 151 -5.77 -10.68 26.51
C TYR A 151 -6.58 -11.74 27.27
N GLN A 152 -7.35 -12.55 26.56
CA GLN A 152 -8.08 -13.67 27.15
C GLN A 152 -7.23 -14.94 27.09
N ASP A 153 -6.75 -15.46 28.22
CA ASP A 153 -5.75 -16.56 28.22
C ASP A 153 -6.37 -17.97 28.34
N ASN A 154 -7.65 -18.08 28.66
CA ASN A 154 -8.37 -19.36 28.70
C ASN A 154 -9.40 -19.50 27.57
N GLY A 155 -9.10 -20.32 26.56
CA GLY A 155 -10.00 -20.56 25.42
C GLY A 155 -11.18 -21.51 25.67
N GLY A 156 -11.20 -22.22 26.81
CA GLY A 156 -12.20 -23.26 27.11
C GLY A 156 -13.30 -22.85 28.09
N GLN A 157 -13.40 -21.56 28.43
CA GLN A 157 -14.36 -21.07 29.44
C GLN A 157 -15.73 -20.71 28.85
N ALA A 158 -16.76 -20.62 29.69
CA ALA A 158 -18.06 -20.11 29.28
C ALA A 158 -18.01 -18.58 29.09
N ALA A 159 -18.80 -18.03 28.17
CA ALA A 159 -18.86 -16.59 27.90
C ALA A 159 -19.13 -15.74 29.16
N ALA A 160 -19.96 -16.25 30.08
CA ALA A 160 -20.28 -15.57 31.33
C ALA A 160 -19.11 -15.50 32.33
N ASN A 161 -18.01 -16.22 32.09
CA ASN A 161 -16.84 -16.20 32.97
C ASN A 161 -15.86 -15.06 32.63
N ILE A 162 -16.03 -14.38 31.50
CA ILE A 162 -15.37 -13.10 31.23
C ILE A 162 -16.46 -12.08 31.03
N CYS A 163 -16.65 -11.17 31.98
CA CYS A 163 -17.57 -10.05 31.82
C CYS A 163 -16.85 -8.72 31.96
N ILE A 164 -17.06 -7.83 31.01
CA ILE A 164 -16.77 -6.41 31.18
C ILE A 164 -18.07 -5.65 30.96
N GLU A 165 -18.46 -4.87 31.95
CA GLU A 165 -19.74 -4.18 31.93
C GLU A 165 -19.65 -2.75 32.46
N ASN A 166 -20.45 -1.87 31.86
CA ASN A 166 -20.59 -0.46 32.25
C ASN A 166 -19.24 0.25 32.36
N SER A 167 -18.28 -0.09 31.49
CA SER A 167 -16.89 0.37 31.58
C SER A 167 -16.49 1.15 30.33
N VAL A 168 -15.54 2.07 30.48
CA VAL A 168 -15.12 2.95 29.38
C VAL A 168 -13.60 3.04 29.25
N SER A 169 -13.09 2.83 28.04
CA SER A 169 -11.70 3.16 27.73
C SER A 169 -11.61 4.60 27.25
N LEU A 170 -11.03 5.45 28.08
CA LEU A 170 -10.71 6.84 27.81
C LEU A 170 -9.24 7.02 27.39
N ALA A 171 -8.56 5.93 27.04
CA ALA A 171 -7.16 5.96 26.64
C ALA A 171 -6.98 6.81 25.37
N PRO A 172 -6.14 7.86 25.40
CA PRO A 172 -5.85 8.65 24.21
C PRO A 172 -4.99 7.86 23.22
N TYR A 173 -4.12 6.96 23.70
CA TYR A 173 -3.23 6.15 22.87
C TYR A 173 -3.25 4.67 23.29
N LEU A 174 -3.54 3.80 22.32
CA LEU A 174 -3.34 2.36 22.37
C LEU A 174 -2.36 1.98 21.27
N LEU A 175 -1.08 1.82 21.63
CA LEU A 175 0.01 1.67 20.68
C LEU A 175 0.48 0.21 20.62
N SER A 176 0.37 -0.39 19.44
CA SER A 176 0.72 -1.77 19.15
C SER A 176 1.51 -1.83 17.84
N ASN A 177 2.71 -2.41 17.88
CA ASN A 177 3.52 -2.64 16.68
C ASN A 177 3.09 -3.88 15.87
N ASN A 178 2.16 -4.69 16.39
CA ASN A 178 1.45 -5.64 15.55
C ASN A 178 0.25 -4.91 14.93
N TRP A 179 -0.26 -5.40 13.80
CA TRP A 179 -1.35 -4.80 13.04
C TRP A 179 -2.48 -4.21 13.91
N THR A 180 -3.19 -3.23 13.36
CA THR A 180 -4.25 -2.43 14.01
C THR A 180 -5.32 -3.24 14.78
N ALA A 181 -5.51 -4.52 14.44
CA ALA A 181 -6.38 -5.46 15.13
C ALA A 181 -6.01 -5.74 16.61
N ASP A 182 -4.76 -5.48 17.02
CA ASP A 182 -4.26 -5.73 18.38
C ASP A 182 -4.30 -4.48 19.31
N ALA A 183 -4.79 -3.34 18.78
CA ALA A 183 -5.08 -2.12 19.54
C ALA A 183 -6.60 -2.00 19.80
N VAL A 184 -7.05 -2.48 20.97
CA VAL A 184 -8.48 -2.73 21.23
C VAL A 184 -8.96 -2.00 22.47
N ARG A 185 -10.08 -1.27 22.41
CA ARG A 185 -10.52 -0.40 23.53
C ARG A 185 -11.04 -1.18 24.74
N ILE A 186 -11.78 -2.28 24.57
CA ILE A 186 -12.41 -2.99 25.71
C ILE A 186 -11.68 -4.29 26.03
N LEU A 187 -11.66 -5.24 25.10
CA LEU A 187 -11.15 -6.59 25.33
C LEU A 187 -10.58 -7.17 24.04
N HIS A 188 -9.46 -7.90 24.08
CA HIS A 188 -8.91 -8.57 22.90
C HIS A 188 -9.66 -9.88 22.59
N ASP A 189 -9.90 -10.21 21.33
CA ASP A 189 -10.70 -11.39 20.91
C ASP A 189 -10.05 -12.75 21.20
N ALA A 190 -8.72 -12.80 21.17
CA ALA A 190 -7.87 -13.97 21.38
C ALA A 190 -8.25 -15.17 20.49
N GLY A 191 -8.67 -14.88 19.25
CA GLY A 191 -9.19 -15.88 18.31
C GLY A 191 -10.63 -16.30 18.62
N ASP A 192 -11.54 -15.31 18.70
CA ASP A 192 -12.97 -15.50 18.95
C ASP A 192 -13.32 -16.29 20.22
N ARG A 193 -12.52 -16.12 21.28
CA ARG A 193 -12.81 -16.73 22.58
C ARG A 193 -14.11 -16.17 23.16
N PRO A 194 -14.88 -16.97 23.91
CA PRO A 194 -16.18 -16.54 24.42
C PRO A 194 -16.04 -15.52 25.56
N TYR A 195 -16.82 -14.44 25.47
CA TYR A 195 -16.89 -13.34 26.45
C TYR A 195 -18.31 -12.77 26.55
N THR A 196 -18.55 -11.96 27.58
CA THR A 196 -19.75 -11.15 27.77
C THR A 196 -19.34 -9.68 27.88
N LEU A 197 -19.78 -8.84 26.95
CA LEU A 197 -19.56 -7.40 26.99
C LEU A 197 -20.93 -6.71 27.04
N VAL A 198 -21.11 -5.79 27.99
CA VAL A 198 -22.38 -5.10 28.19
C VAL A 198 -22.13 -3.61 28.45
N ASN A 199 -22.73 -2.74 27.65
CA ASN A 199 -22.74 -1.30 27.90
C ASN A 199 -21.33 -0.68 28.07
N ASN A 200 -20.39 -1.06 27.19
CA ASN A 200 -19.03 -0.54 27.22
C ASN A 200 -18.78 0.50 26.14
N TYR A 201 -17.90 1.46 26.44
CA TYR A 201 -17.60 2.57 25.55
C TYR A 201 -16.09 2.77 25.38
N GLY A 202 -15.71 3.38 24.27
CA GLY A 202 -14.36 3.83 24.03
C GLY A 202 -14.35 5.25 23.50
N LEU A 203 -13.34 6.02 23.88
CA LEU A 203 -13.17 7.39 23.39
C LEU A 203 -13.08 7.37 21.86
N ALA A 204 -13.95 8.14 21.20
CA ALA A 204 -14.05 8.19 19.75
C ALA A 204 -12.75 8.69 19.09
N THR A 205 -11.96 9.44 19.85
CA THR A 205 -10.71 10.05 19.39
C THR A 205 -9.48 9.26 19.81
N ALA A 206 -9.64 8.08 20.39
CA ALA A 206 -8.51 7.24 20.78
C ALA A 206 -7.67 6.88 19.56
N TRP A 207 -6.38 7.19 19.62
CA TRP A 207 -5.42 6.71 18.65
C TRP A 207 -5.15 5.23 18.87
N ARG A 208 -5.29 4.44 17.81
CA ARG A 208 -5.08 2.99 17.82
C ARG A 208 -4.19 2.66 16.63
N GLY A 209 -2.95 2.27 16.87
CA GLY A 209 -1.98 2.08 15.78
C GLY A 209 -0.58 1.75 16.25
N LYS A 210 0.39 1.87 15.35
CA LYS A 210 1.81 1.61 15.62
C LYS A 210 2.40 2.60 16.61
N ASN A 211 3.59 2.27 17.13
CA ASN A 211 4.35 3.17 18.01
C ASN A 211 4.93 4.40 17.28
N ASP A 212 4.81 4.52 15.95
CA ASP A 212 5.13 5.73 15.19
C ASP A 212 3.86 6.56 14.89
N LEU A 213 3.78 7.77 15.47
CA LEU A 213 2.64 8.67 15.34
C LEU A 213 2.58 9.39 13.97
N SER A 214 3.39 8.96 13.00
CA SER A 214 3.56 9.58 11.68
C SER A 214 2.41 9.26 10.71
N ASP A 215 1.75 8.11 10.85
CA ASP A 215 0.67 7.66 9.95
C ASP A 215 -0.71 8.20 10.39
N GLY A 216 -0.81 9.51 10.58
CA GLY A 216 -2.02 10.25 10.99
C GLY A 216 -3.36 9.62 10.59
N LYS A 217 -3.95 8.81 11.48
CA LYS A 217 -5.41 8.67 11.75
C LYS A 217 -5.78 7.44 12.59
N LEU A 218 -6.95 7.56 13.22
CA LEU A 218 -7.85 6.46 13.60
C LEU A 218 -7.93 5.42 12.49
N VAL A 219 -7.58 4.18 12.80
CA VAL A 219 -7.87 3.04 11.92
C VAL A 219 -9.40 2.89 11.87
N SER A 220 -9.97 3.32 10.75
CA SER A 220 -11.41 3.38 10.47
C SER A 220 -11.99 2.09 9.89
N GLU A 221 -11.19 1.01 9.81
CA GLU A 221 -11.62 -0.23 9.14
C GLU A 221 -12.50 -1.15 10.01
N ASP A 222 -12.51 -0.95 11.32
CA ASP A 222 -13.08 -1.89 12.30
C ASP A 222 -14.50 -1.53 12.79
N THR A 223 -15.30 -0.81 11.97
CA THR A 223 -16.67 -0.39 12.35
C THR A 223 -17.56 -1.55 12.81
N GLY A 224 -17.33 -2.76 12.28
CA GLY A 224 -18.03 -3.98 12.68
C GLY A 224 -17.81 -4.38 14.16
N LYS A 225 -16.71 -3.96 14.78
CA LYS A 225 -16.35 -4.25 16.18
C LYS A 225 -16.71 -3.13 17.16
N ILE A 226 -17.34 -2.05 16.68
CA ILE A 226 -17.85 -0.94 17.48
C ILE A 226 -19.31 -1.23 17.88
N GLY A 227 -19.63 -1.02 19.15
CA GLY A 227 -20.92 -1.31 19.76
C GLY A 227 -20.79 -1.55 21.26
N THR A 228 -21.85 -1.30 22.01
CA THR A 228 -21.86 -1.40 23.49
C THR A 228 -21.55 -2.80 24.01
N ASP A 229 -21.75 -3.81 23.18
CA ASP A 229 -21.53 -5.23 23.43
C ASP A 229 -20.33 -5.81 22.65
N LYS A 230 -19.45 -4.94 22.13
CA LYS A 230 -18.34 -5.35 21.26
C LYS A 230 -16.98 -4.95 21.80
N LEU A 231 -15.95 -5.56 21.22
CA LEU A 231 -14.55 -5.46 21.62
C LEU A 231 -14.01 -4.02 21.63
N GLN A 232 -14.55 -3.14 20.79
CA GLN A 232 -14.16 -1.73 20.76
C GLN A 232 -15.07 -0.83 21.60
N GLY A 233 -16.18 -1.33 22.17
CA GLY A 233 -17.17 -0.49 22.82
C GLY A 233 -17.88 0.45 21.83
N ALA A 234 -18.96 1.09 22.26
CA ALA A 234 -19.57 2.18 21.53
C ALA A 234 -18.73 3.46 21.65
N ASP A 235 -18.82 4.35 20.68
CA ASP A 235 -18.08 5.61 20.72
C ASP A 235 -18.67 6.58 21.75
N VAL A 236 -17.80 7.19 22.54
CA VAL A 236 -18.13 8.38 23.34
C VAL A 236 -17.29 9.56 22.85
N SER A 237 -17.92 10.72 22.67
CA SER A 237 -17.22 11.94 22.28
C SER A 237 -16.37 12.47 23.45
N ASN A 238 -15.37 13.29 23.16
CA ASN A 238 -14.61 13.98 24.21
C ASN A 238 -15.52 14.84 25.11
N GLU A 239 -16.50 15.51 24.52
CA GLU A 239 -17.45 16.36 25.24
C GLU A 239 -18.30 15.51 26.20
N ASP A 240 -18.94 14.45 25.71
CA ASP A 240 -19.80 13.59 26.51
C ASP A 240 -19.03 12.88 27.62
N ALA A 241 -17.80 12.44 27.35
CA ALA A 241 -16.93 11.78 28.33
C ALA A 241 -16.55 12.68 29.52
N ARG A 242 -16.81 13.99 29.45
CA ARG A 242 -16.59 14.96 30.55
C ARG A 242 -17.88 15.34 31.26
N THR A 243 -19.01 14.74 30.91
CA THR A 243 -20.30 15.02 31.54
C THR A 243 -20.61 13.97 32.60
N GLN A 244 -21.23 14.39 33.71
CA GLN A 244 -21.77 13.45 34.71
C GLN A 244 -22.84 12.53 34.09
N ALA A 245 -23.69 13.08 33.22
CA ALA A 245 -24.80 12.35 32.59
C ALA A 245 -24.33 11.10 31.84
N PHE A 246 -23.19 11.16 31.14
CA PHE A 246 -22.64 9.97 30.48
C PHE A 246 -22.36 8.83 31.47
N TYR A 247 -21.78 9.11 32.63
CA TYR A 247 -21.47 8.06 33.59
C TYR A 247 -22.68 7.63 34.41
N GLU A 248 -23.50 8.58 34.86
CA GLU A 248 -24.65 8.30 35.73
C GLU A 248 -25.83 7.71 34.95
N GLU A 249 -26.21 8.31 33.83
CA GLU A 249 -27.41 7.91 33.07
C GLU A 249 -27.09 6.84 32.03
N THR A 250 -25.98 6.95 31.30
CA THR A 250 -25.62 5.98 30.24
C THR A 250 -24.93 4.74 30.81
N LEU A 251 -23.90 4.91 31.65
CA LEU A 251 -23.18 3.78 32.26
C LEU A 251 -23.81 3.28 33.58
N GLY A 252 -24.77 4.01 34.16
CA GLY A 252 -25.45 3.61 35.40
C GLY A 252 -24.54 3.66 36.65
N TRP A 253 -23.54 4.54 36.68
CA TRP A 253 -22.64 4.68 37.82
C TRP A 253 -23.28 5.41 39.00
N ASP A 254 -22.92 5.00 40.22
CA ASP A 254 -23.43 5.59 41.46
C ASP A 254 -22.66 6.87 41.83
N PHE A 255 -23.22 8.04 41.52
CA PHE A 255 -22.70 9.36 41.92
C PHE A 255 -23.18 9.81 43.31
N ASP A 256 -24.18 9.12 43.87
CA ASP A 256 -24.65 9.37 45.23
C ASP A 256 -23.62 8.90 46.26
N ASN A 257 -22.89 7.81 45.99
CA ASN A 257 -22.00 7.19 46.97
C ASN A 257 -20.57 6.98 46.49
N ILE A 258 -20.35 6.69 45.19
CA ILE A 258 -19.05 6.18 44.72
C ILE A 258 -18.26 7.22 43.93
N TRP A 259 -18.90 7.86 42.95
CA TRP A 259 -18.23 8.75 42.01
C TRP A 259 -18.58 10.22 42.25
N LYS A 260 -17.73 11.11 41.73
CA LYS A 260 -17.99 12.54 41.55
C LYS A 260 -17.22 13.02 40.32
N MET A 261 -17.66 14.10 39.69
CA MET A 261 -16.86 14.73 38.64
C MET A 261 -15.66 15.48 39.23
N SER A 262 -14.53 15.44 38.52
CA SER A 262 -13.42 16.38 38.73
C SER A 262 -13.68 17.70 37.98
N ASP A 263 -12.93 18.75 38.29
CA ASP A 263 -13.09 20.07 37.64
C ASP A 263 -12.73 19.96 36.13
N GLY A 264 -13.73 19.78 35.27
CA GLY A 264 -13.60 19.76 33.81
C GLY A 264 -13.05 18.46 33.19
N GLY A 265 -12.68 17.47 34.00
CA GLY A 265 -12.10 16.20 33.56
C GLY A 265 -13.01 14.99 33.75
N PHE A 266 -12.40 13.80 33.82
CA PHE A 266 -13.10 12.54 34.05
C PHE A 266 -13.53 12.33 35.52
N PRO A 267 -14.46 11.39 35.83
CA PRO A 267 -14.91 11.12 37.18
C PRO A 267 -13.79 10.64 38.10
N VAL A 268 -13.87 10.98 39.37
CA VAL A 268 -12.98 10.47 40.42
C VAL A 268 -13.80 9.89 41.56
N LEU A 269 -13.15 9.16 42.46
CA LEU A 269 -13.83 8.53 43.58
C LEU A 269 -14.25 9.60 44.60
N LYS A 270 -15.46 9.46 45.15
CA LYS A 270 -16.06 10.44 46.06
C LYS A 270 -15.23 10.65 47.33
N TRP A 271 -14.60 9.58 47.81
CA TRP A 271 -13.70 9.61 48.96
C TRP A 271 -12.38 10.36 48.73
N GLN A 272 -12.02 10.66 47.48
CA GLN A 272 -10.77 11.37 47.15
C GLN A 272 -10.86 12.84 47.58
N THR A 273 -10.08 13.25 48.60
CA THR A 273 -10.21 14.58 49.26
C THR A 273 -9.18 15.63 48.85
N ALA A 274 -8.24 15.32 47.95
CA ALA A 274 -7.15 16.20 47.51
C ALA A 274 -7.26 16.55 46.02
N PRO A 275 -6.67 17.66 45.52
CA PRO A 275 -6.76 18.02 44.11
C PRO A 275 -6.24 16.91 43.21
N VAL A 276 -6.88 16.76 42.06
CA VAL A 276 -6.50 15.82 41.00
C VAL A 276 -5.26 16.38 40.30
N VAL A 277 -4.14 15.67 40.35
CA VAL A 277 -2.92 16.08 39.66
C VAL A 277 -2.93 15.47 38.27
N ALA A 278 -3.15 16.30 37.25
CA ALA A 278 -3.03 15.89 35.86
C ALA A 278 -1.61 16.13 35.34
N GLU A 279 -0.98 15.08 34.84
CA GLU A 279 0.28 15.13 34.09
C GLU A 279 0.03 14.92 32.60
N LEU A 280 0.87 15.54 31.77
CA LEU A 280 0.95 15.22 30.35
C LEU A 280 1.40 13.77 30.20
N VAL A 281 0.62 12.96 29.50
CA VAL A 281 0.90 11.53 29.36
C VAL A 281 1.94 11.27 28.27
N PHE A 282 1.96 12.15 27.27
CA PHE A 282 2.87 12.12 26.15
C PHE A 282 2.97 13.53 25.55
N TYR A 283 4.19 13.92 25.20
CA TYR A 283 4.44 15.08 24.35
C TYR A 283 5.77 14.89 23.61
N MET A 284 5.89 15.48 22.42
CA MET A 284 7.13 15.53 21.65
C MET A 284 8.00 16.69 22.12
N ASP A 285 9.32 16.57 21.93
CA ASP A 285 10.26 17.67 22.19
C ASP A 285 10.01 18.86 21.24
N GLU A 286 9.47 18.58 20.05
CA GLU A 286 9.12 19.52 19.00
C GLU A 286 7.91 19.04 18.20
N TYR A 287 7.01 19.95 17.85
CA TYR A 287 5.86 19.71 16.99
C TYR A 287 5.98 20.53 15.71
N GLU A 288 5.58 19.94 14.59
CA GLU A 288 5.54 20.65 13.30
C GLU A 288 4.14 21.17 13.02
N ILE A 289 4.03 22.42 12.59
CA ILE A 289 2.77 23.00 12.10
C ILE A 289 3.01 23.66 10.74
N GLU A 290 2.24 23.24 9.74
CA GLU A 290 2.28 23.87 8.42
C GLU A 290 1.62 25.24 8.44
N LYS A 291 2.27 26.24 7.81
CA LYS A 291 1.77 27.63 7.76
C LYS A 291 0.33 27.75 7.27
N ASP A 292 -0.02 26.99 6.23
CA ASP A 292 -1.33 27.09 5.57
C ASP A 292 -2.34 26.04 6.07
N ASN A 293 -2.06 25.35 7.17
CA ASN A 293 -3.00 24.39 7.76
C ASN A 293 -4.20 25.12 8.39
N GLU A 294 -5.27 25.26 7.62
CA GLU A 294 -6.53 25.87 8.07
C GLU A 294 -7.17 25.16 9.27
N SER A 295 -6.90 23.87 9.44
CA SER A 295 -7.40 23.06 10.56
C SER A 295 -6.59 23.28 11.85
N GLY A 296 -5.37 23.81 11.73
CA GLY A 296 -4.43 23.94 12.85
C GLY A 296 -3.96 22.60 13.43
N LEU A 297 -3.28 22.68 14.57
CA LEU A 297 -2.95 21.53 15.39
C LEU A 297 -3.89 21.45 16.58
N ASN A 298 -4.57 20.32 16.76
CA ASN A 298 -5.44 20.10 17.91
C ASN A 298 -4.64 19.47 19.06
N LEU A 299 -4.38 20.27 20.10
CA LEU A 299 -3.58 19.87 21.26
C LEU A 299 -4.24 18.76 22.08
N SER A 300 -5.58 18.63 22.04
CA SER A 300 -6.28 17.51 22.67
C SER A 300 -5.92 16.14 22.06
N TYR A 301 -5.34 16.11 20.85
CA TYR A 301 -4.85 14.87 20.21
C TYR A 301 -3.34 14.70 20.23
N THR A 302 -2.58 15.79 20.29
CA THR A 302 -1.12 15.73 20.25
C THR A 302 -0.47 15.79 21.63
N VAL A 303 -1.20 16.30 22.62
CA VAL A 303 -0.71 16.53 23.98
C VAL A 303 -1.78 16.11 25.00
N PRO A 304 -2.11 14.81 25.16
CA PRO A 304 -3.12 14.41 26.12
C PRO A 304 -2.61 14.43 27.57
N ASN A 305 -3.53 14.62 28.51
CA ASN A 305 -3.26 14.48 29.94
C ASN A 305 -4.09 13.36 30.59
N THR A 306 -3.59 12.92 31.74
CA THR A 306 -4.05 11.79 32.55
C THR A 306 -5.50 11.89 33.05
N HIS A 307 -6.16 13.05 32.96
CA HIS A 307 -7.51 13.26 33.49
C HIS A 307 -8.49 13.90 32.50
N GLY A 308 -8.10 14.05 31.23
CA GLY A 308 -8.94 14.68 30.20
C GLY A 308 -9.22 16.16 30.48
N VAL A 309 -8.36 16.83 31.23
CA VAL A 309 -8.56 18.23 31.65
C VAL A 309 -8.34 19.16 30.44
N PRO A 310 -9.22 20.14 30.18
CA PRO A 310 -8.99 21.17 29.16
C PRO A 310 -7.80 22.08 29.49
N TYR A 311 -7.07 22.53 28.46
CA TYR A 311 -5.95 23.46 28.63
C TYR A 311 -6.39 24.91 28.49
N ALA A 312 -5.67 25.81 29.15
CA ALA A 312 -5.60 27.22 28.78
C ALA A 312 -4.30 27.39 27.99
N VAL A 313 -4.44 27.74 26.72
CA VAL A 313 -3.33 27.86 25.77
C VAL A 313 -3.08 29.34 25.55
N GLU A 314 -1.85 29.79 25.78
CA GLU A 314 -1.44 31.18 25.52
C GLU A 314 -0.29 31.18 24.50
N SER A 315 -0.43 32.00 23.45
CA SER A 315 0.63 32.15 22.45
C SER A 315 1.79 32.95 23.03
N GLY A 316 3.02 32.43 22.91
CA GLY A 316 4.22 33.19 23.27
C GLY A 316 4.45 34.40 22.35
N ASP A 317 3.89 34.36 21.14
CA ASP A 317 3.91 35.44 20.15
C ASP A 317 2.69 35.37 19.22
N GLU A 318 1.66 36.19 19.49
CA GLU A 318 0.42 36.23 18.71
C GLU A 318 0.63 36.65 17.25
N SER A 319 1.76 37.29 16.92
CA SER A 319 2.10 37.59 15.52
C SER A 319 2.53 36.35 14.73
N LYS A 320 2.78 35.24 15.43
CA LYS A 320 3.30 33.98 14.91
C LYS A 320 2.32 32.83 15.08
N ILE A 321 1.76 32.64 16.28
CA ILE A 321 0.78 31.59 16.56
C ILE A 321 -0.48 32.21 17.12
N THR A 322 -1.62 31.75 16.63
CA THR A 322 -2.95 32.08 17.16
C THR A 322 -3.56 30.85 17.82
N VAL A 323 -4.38 31.10 18.84
CA VAL A 323 -5.01 30.07 19.67
C VAL A 323 -6.53 30.21 19.57
N ASP A 324 -7.24 29.10 19.35
CA ASP A 324 -8.71 29.00 19.40
C ASP A 324 -9.12 27.71 20.13
N GLY A 325 -9.40 27.82 21.44
CA GLY A 325 -9.63 26.66 22.30
C GLY A 325 -8.39 25.76 22.37
N ASP A 326 -8.56 24.48 22.02
CA ASP A 326 -7.45 23.50 21.96
C ASP A 326 -6.68 23.53 20.62
N PHE A 327 -7.09 24.39 19.67
CA PHE A 327 -6.44 24.50 18.37
C PHE A 327 -5.41 25.62 18.36
N ILE A 328 -4.23 25.33 17.83
CA ILE A 328 -3.22 26.33 17.51
C ILE A 328 -3.05 26.44 15.99
N LYS A 329 -2.82 27.65 15.48
CA LYS A 329 -2.63 27.93 14.06
C LYS A 329 -1.50 28.90 13.84
N VAL A 330 -0.81 28.78 12.71
CA VAL A 330 0.15 29.80 12.28
C VAL A 330 -0.62 31.07 11.93
N ALA A 331 -0.18 32.19 12.48
CA ALA A 331 -0.76 33.50 12.24
C ALA A 331 -0.56 33.91 10.78
N ALA A 332 -1.61 34.42 10.15
CA ALA A 332 -1.56 34.86 8.75
C ALA A 332 -0.47 35.93 8.50
N ALA A 333 -0.12 36.72 9.51
CA ALA A 333 0.88 37.78 9.41
C ALA A 333 2.35 37.29 9.44
N TRP A 334 2.62 36.00 9.70
CA TRP A 334 3.97 35.48 9.81
C TRP A 334 4.54 35.00 8.48
N ASP A 335 5.14 35.89 7.68
CA ASP A 335 5.55 35.63 6.28
C ASP A 335 6.99 35.09 6.09
N ASP A 336 7.63 34.52 7.12
CA ASP A 336 9.01 34.03 7.00
C ASP A 336 9.06 32.68 6.25
N MET A 337 9.81 32.63 5.14
CA MET A 337 9.93 31.45 4.26
C MET A 337 11.03 30.47 4.69
N SER A 338 11.68 30.72 5.84
CA SER A 338 12.65 29.81 6.45
C SER A 338 12.03 29.07 7.64
N ALA A 339 12.39 27.79 7.83
CA ALA A 339 11.96 27.04 9.00
C ALA A 339 12.35 27.81 10.27
N ALA A 340 11.34 28.24 11.03
CA ALA A 340 11.51 29.07 12.21
C ALA A 340 10.70 28.47 13.37
N SER A 341 11.30 28.45 14.55
CA SER A 341 10.68 27.90 15.74
C SER A 341 10.00 29.00 16.57
N THR A 342 8.95 28.60 17.28
CA THR A 342 8.27 29.43 18.29
C THR A 342 7.72 28.53 19.39
N THR A 343 7.15 29.13 20.43
CA THR A 343 6.69 28.41 21.62
C THR A 343 5.26 28.80 21.95
N VAL A 344 4.56 27.87 22.60
CA VAL A 344 3.24 28.09 23.18
C VAL A 344 3.28 27.63 24.63
N ASP A 345 2.69 28.43 25.51
CA ASP A 345 2.58 28.10 26.92
C ASP A 345 1.28 27.31 27.18
N LEU A 346 1.44 26.13 27.76
CA LEU A 346 0.32 25.34 28.27
C LEU A 346 0.16 25.54 29.76
N THR A 347 -0.98 26.11 30.14
CA THR A 347 -1.40 26.22 31.54
C THR A 347 -2.72 25.48 31.76
N SER A 348 -3.04 25.13 33.00
CA SER A 348 -4.32 24.49 33.31
C SER A 348 -5.46 25.51 33.31
N ALA A 349 -6.54 25.27 32.56
CA ALA A 349 -7.74 26.10 32.61
C ALA A 349 -8.59 25.88 33.88
N ALA A 350 -8.37 24.77 34.60
CA ALA A 350 -9.17 24.37 35.76
C ALA A 350 -8.43 24.55 37.10
N SER A 351 -9.20 24.92 38.13
CA SER A 351 -8.71 25.12 39.49
C SER A 351 -8.15 23.82 40.09
N GLY A 352 -6.98 23.89 40.73
CA GLY A 352 -6.40 22.75 41.46
C GLY A 352 -5.55 21.81 40.61
N ILE A 353 -5.27 22.16 39.35
CA ILE A 353 -4.45 21.37 38.44
C ILE A 353 -3.10 22.06 38.27
N SER A 354 -2.02 21.29 38.27
CA SER A 354 -0.66 21.81 38.10
C SER A 354 -0.10 21.27 36.78
N LEU A 355 -0.20 22.08 35.74
CA LEU A 355 0.42 21.85 34.44
C LEU A 355 1.30 23.06 34.13
N SER A 356 2.56 22.81 33.80
CA SER A 356 3.45 23.82 33.23
C SER A 356 4.42 23.14 32.29
N SER A 357 4.22 23.36 31.00
CA SER A 357 5.13 22.90 29.95
C SER A 357 5.15 23.96 28.85
N GLU A 358 6.35 24.38 28.46
CA GLU A 358 6.56 25.10 27.21
C GLU A 358 6.64 24.05 26.10
N LEU A 359 5.81 24.19 25.06
CA LEU A 359 5.88 23.33 23.89
C LEU A 359 6.57 24.06 22.74
N ASN A 360 7.54 23.38 22.12
CA ASN A 360 8.24 23.90 20.96
C ASN A 360 7.49 23.54 19.69
N PHE A 361 7.30 24.53 18.83
CA PHE A 361 6.72 24.37 17.51
C PHE A 361 7.70 24.85 16.45
N THR A 362 7.99 23.99 15.48
CA THR A 362 8.61 24.41 14.23
C THR A 362 7.52 24.66 13.21
N VAL A 363 7.54 25.87 12.65
CA VAL A 363 6.68 26.20 11.52
C VAL A 363 7.39 25.81 10.25
N ILE A 364 6.79 24.87 9.54
CA ILE A 364 7.26 24.44 8.23
C ILE A 364 6.44 25.15 7.14
N PRO A 365 7.08 25.62 6.06
CA PRO A 365 6.37 25.91 4.83
C PRO A 365 5.59 24.67 4.39
N SER A 366 4.35 24.82 3.92
CA SER A 366 3.47 23.68 3.59
C SER A 366 4.15 22.66 2.67
N ALA A 367 4.06 21.38 3.02
CA ALA A 367 4.73 20.26 2.35
C ALA A 367 4.11 19.89 0.97
N ILE A 368 3.72 20.87 0.17
CA ILE A 368 3.07 20.68 -1.14
C ILE A 368 3.78 21.45 -2.24
N TYR A 369 5.11 21.48 -2.28
CA TYR A 369 5.85 22.01 -3.44
C TYR A 369 6.91 21.04 -4.00
N SER A 370 6.95 19.80 -3.50
CA SER A 370 7.85 18.74 -3.95
C SER A 370 7.22 17.73 -4.90
N ASP A 371 5.90 17.76 -5.14
CA ASP A 371 5.28 16.79 -6.05
C ASP A 371 5.53 17.17 -7.51
N ALA A 372 6.37 16.35 -8.14
CA ALA A 372 6.72 16.44 -9.56
C ALA A 372 5.90 15.47 -10.43
N SER A 373 4.78 14.91 -9.98
CA SER A 373 4.01 13.95 -10.77
C SER A 373 3.02 14.58 -11.75
N LEU A 374 2.63 13.81 -12.77
CA LEU A 374 1.46 14.08 -13.61
C LEU A 374 0.21 13.45 -13.00
N SER A 375 -0.93 14.14 -13.12
CA SER A 375 -2.27 13.60 -12.85
C SER A 375 -2.95 13.11 -14.12
N ALA A 376 -2.46 13.52 -15.30
CA ALA A 376 -2.89 12.99 -16.59
C ALA A 376 -1.76 13.09 -17.62
N LEU A 377 -1.70 12.09 -18.51
CA LEU A 377 -1.00 12.12 -19.79
C LEU A 377 -1.93 11.47 -20.83
N SER A 378 -2.02 12.05 -22.01
CA SER A 378 -2.90 11.56 -23.07
C SER A 378 -2.40 11.92 -24.46
N VAL A 379 -2.76 11.08 -25.43
CA VAL A 379 -2.65 11.36 -26.86
C VAL A 379 -4.06 11.33 -27.43
N LEU A 380 -4.47 12.37 -28.16
CA LEU A 380 -5.81 12.42 -28.73
C LEU A 380 -6.04 11.23 -29.68
N ASP A 381 -7.20 10.59 -29.54
CA ASP A 381 -7.66 9.44 -30.34
C ASP A 381 -6.75 8.19 -30.29
N ALA A 382 -5.89 8.07 -29.27
CA ALA A 382 -5.06 6.88 -29.07
C ALA A 382 -4.88 6.53 -27.58
N ASP A 383 -4.86 5.25 -27.28
CA ASP A 383 -4.69 4.75 -25.91
C ASP A 383 -3.21 4.62 -25.52
N LEU A 384 -2.86 5.05 -24.31
CA LEU A 384 -1.56 4.77 -23.70
C LEU A 384 -1.45 3.30 -23.30
N ILE A 385 -0.27 2.72 -23.50
CA ILE A 385 0.06 1.37 -23.03
C ILE A 385 1.27 1.45 -22.08
N PRO A 386 1.10 1.14 -20.78
CA PRO A 386 -0.16 0.86 -20.10
C PRO A 386 -1.05 2.11 -19.99
N ALA A 387 -2.31 1.94 -19.55
CA ALA A 387 -3.15 3.07 -19.18
C ALA A 387 -2.44 3.96 -18.15
N PHE A 388 -2.72 5.26 -18.18
CA PHE A 388 -2.00 6.24 -17.36
C PHE A 388 -2.06 5.91 -15.85
N ASP A 389 -0.90 5.89 -15.21
CA ASP A 389 -0.73 5.86 -13.75
C ASP A 389 0.44 6.79 -13.38
N ALA A 390 0.27 7.63 -12.36
CA ALA A 390 1.27 8.61 -11.97
C ALA A 390 2.65 8.02 -11.61
N HIS A 391 2.73 6.71 -11.32
CA HIS A 391 3.94 5.96 -10.98
C HIS A 391 4.53 5.17 -12.16
N VAL A 392 3.90 5.21 -13.34
CA VAL A 392 4.45 4.66 -14.58
C VAL A 392 5.10 5.78 -15.39
N TYR A 393 6.34 5.55 -15.79
CA TYR A 393 7.20 6.56 -16.42
C TYR A 393 7.50 6.30 -17.89
N ASN A 394 7.03 5.19 -18.45
CA ASN A 394 7.23 4.84 -19.85
C ASN A 394 5.90 4.38 -20.44
N TYR A 395 5.51 5.03 -21.53
CA TYR A 395 4.26 4.78 -22.24
C TYR A 395 4.55 4.57 -23.71
N ASP A 396 3.87 3.61 -24.31
CA ASP A 396 3.86 3.41 -25.76
C ASP A 396 2.46 3.73 -26.29
N VAL A 397 2.39 4.32 -27.48
CA VAL A 397 1.16 4.56 -28.24
C VAL A 397 1.39 4.06 -29.66
N TYR A 398 0.42 3.37 -30.23
CA TYR A 398 0.49 2.86 -31.59
C TYR A 398 -0.55 3.54 -32.45
N VAL A 399 -0.11 4.16 -33.54
CA VAL A 399 -0.97 4.83 -34.51
C VAL A 399 -0.71 4.30 -35.92
N ASP A 400 -1.75 4.31 -36.73
CA ASP A 400 -1.68 3.92 -38.13
C ASP A 400 -0.71 4.81 -38.91
N GLU A 401 -0.18 4.30 -40.01
CA GLU A 401 0.65 5.05 -40.95
C GLU A 401 -0.03 6.34 -41.43
N SER A 402 -1.36 6.40 -41.54
CA SER A 402 -2.07 7.60 -41.98
C SER A 402 -2.05 8.77 -40.99
N ILE A 403 -1.66 8.53 -39.73
CA ILE A 403 -1.68 9.54 -38.66
C ILE A 403 -0.36 10.32 -38.66
N GLU A 404 -0.34 11.45 -39.37
CA GLU A 404 0.86 12.31 -39.49
C GLU A 404 1.13 13.19 -38.27
N ASN A 405 0.13 13.39 -37.41
CA ASN A 405 0.23 14.26 -36.24
C ASN A 405 -0.46 13.63 -35.02
N ALA A 406 0.13 13.84 -33.84
CA ALA A 406 -0.48 13.51 -32.55
C ALA A 406 -0.70 14.78 -31.73
N VAL A 407 -1.78 14.83 -30.95
CA VAL A 407 -2.00 15.90 -29.97
C VAL A 407 -1.69 15.35 -28.58
N ILE A 408 -0.58 15.80 -28.00
CA ILE A 408 -0.12 15.37 -26.67
C ILE A 408 -0.62 16.36 -25.62
N ALA A 409 -1.25 15.85 -24.57
CA ALA A 409 -1.67 16.64 -23.43
C ALA A 409 -1.24 15.99 -22.12
N ALA A 410 -0.73 16.81 -21.20
CA ALA A 410 -0.33 16.39 -19.86
C ALA A 410 -0.84 17.40 -18.84
N THR A 411 -1.14 16.94 -17.64
CA THR A 411 -1.56 17.78 -16.51
C THR A 411 -0.73 17.40 -15.30
N THR A 412 -0.07 18.36 -14.68
CA THR A 412 0.66 18.14 -13.44
C THR A 412 -0.32 17.84 -12.30
N THR A 413 0.06 16.97 -11.38
CA THR A 413 -0.73 16.74 -10.15
C THR A 413 -0.82 18.02 -9.34
N GLN A 414 0.27 18.77 -9.30
CA GLN A 414 0.36 20.03 -8.60
C GLN A 414 0.33 21.23 -9.58
N SER A 415 -0.55 22.21 -9.31
CA SER A 415 -0.77 23.37 -10.19
C SER A 415 0.44 24.29 -10.38
N GLY A 416 1.47 24.21 -9.54
CA GLY A 416 2.69 25.00 -9.68
C GLY A 416 3.94 24.21 -10.07
N ALA A 417 3.80 22.89 -10.26
CA ALA A 417 4.84 22.11 -10.94
C ALA A 417 4.88 22.48 -12.43
N VAL A 418 6.05 22.37 -13.04
CA VAL A 418 6.30 22.82 -14.42
C VAL A 418 6.79 21.66 -15.26
N ILE A 419 6.22 21.49 -16.45
CA ILE A 419 6.76 20.60 -17.48
C ILE A 419 7.82 21.40 -18.25
N THR A 420 9.08 20.96 -18.19
CA THR A 420 10.18 21.57 -18.93
C THR A 420 9.85 21.58 -20.43
N ASP A 421 10.00 22.74 -21.05
CA ASP A 421 9.75 22.95 -22.50
C ASP A 421 8.35 22.52 -23.00
N ALA A 422 7.33 22.65 -22.13
CA ALA A 422 5.95 22.28 -22.43
C ALA A 422 5.41 22.84 -23.77
N VAL A 423 5.86 24.04 -24.17
CA VAL A 423 5.42 24.71 -25.41
C VAL A 423 5.82 23.92 -26.66
N ASN A 424 6.97 23.24 -26.63
CA ASN A 424 7.46 22.46 -27.76
C ASN A 424 7.02 20.99 -27.69
N LEU A 425 6.69 20.48 -26.50
CA LEU A 425 6.36 19.06 -26.28
C LEU A 425 4.85 18.76 -26.25
N LEU A 426 4.01 19.73 -25.85
CA LEU A 426 2.56 19.55 -25.75
C LEU A 426 1.85 20.18 -26.96
N GLY A 427 0.61 19.75 -27.20
CA GLY A 427 -0.15 20.13 -28.39
C GLY A 427 0.20 19.24 -29.58
N THR A 428 0.03 19.79 -30.79
CA THR A 428 0.22 19.06 -32.05
C THR A 428 1.70 18.81 -32.33
N GLN A 429 2.06 17.54 -32.51
CA GLN A 429 3.40 17.07 -32.84
C GLN A 429 3.37 16.31 -34.17
N GLU A 430 4.26 16.68 -35.09
CA GLU A 430 4.47 15.92 -36.34
C GLU A 430 5.14 14.58 -36.03
N LEU A 431 4.67 13.52 -36.70
CA LEU A 431 5.14 12.15 -36.49
C LEU A 431 5.88 11.64 -37.72
N ASN A 432 7.09 11.15 -37.53
CA ASN A 432 7.80 10.35 -38.52
C ASN A 432 7.33 8.90 -38.48
N ILE A 433 7.41 8.17 -39.60
CA ILE A 433 7.24 6.71 -39.58
C ILE A 433 8.33 6.10 -38.69
N GLY A 434 7.94 5.22 -37.78
CA GLY A 434 8.84 4.69 -36.74
C GLY A 434 8.47 5.14 -35.33
N GLN A 435 9.47 5.15 -34.45
CA GLN A 435 9.36 5.60 -33.06
C GLN A 435 9.60 7.10 -32.94
N ASN A 436 8.64 7.82 -32.35
CA ASN A 436 8.74 9.24 -32.00
C ASN A 436 8.75 9.34 -30.47
N VAL A 437 9.86 9.77 -29.89
CA VAL A 437 10.07 9.78 -28.43
C VAL A 437 9.93 11.19 -27.88
N PHE A 438 9.02 11.36 -26.92
CA PHE A 438 8.76 12.60 -26.20
C PHE A 438 9.07 12.41 -24.71
N THR A 439 9.97 13.22 -24.18
CA THR A 439 10.40 13.13 -22.77
C THR A 439 9.87 14.33 -22.01
N LEU A 440 8.88 14.11 -21.15
CA LEU A 440 8.28 15.14 -20.31
C LEU A 440 8.96 15.12 -18.95
N GLU A 441 9.86 16.07 -18.73
CA GLU A 441 10.42 16.31 -17.41
C GLU A 441 9.50 17.26 -16.64
N VAL A 442 8.99 16.79 -15.51
CA VAL A 442 8.16 17.55 -14.61
C VAL A 442 9.01 17.94 -13.41
N ASN A 443 9.14 19.23 -13.16
CA ASN A 443 9.83 19.76 -12.00
C ASN A 443 8.81 20.23 -10.98
N SER A 444 9.00 19.82 -9.74
CA SER A 444 8.25 20.33 -8.60
C SER A 444 8.47 21.84 -8.44
N GLN A 445 7.51 22.55 -7.85
CA GLN A 445 7.55 24.01 -7.77
C GLN A 445 8.75 24.54 -6.95
N ASN A 446 9.24 23.76 -5.99
CA ASN A 446 10.42 24.10 -5.20
C ASN A 446 11.75 23.68 -5.88
N GLU A 447 11.70 23.07 -7.07
CA GLU A 447 12.84 22.56 -7.85
C GLU A 447 13.68 21.46 -7.15
N GLU A 448 13.20 20.89 -6.05
CA GLU A 448 13.96 19.85 -5.31
C GLU A 448 13.72 18.44 -5.83
N ASN A 449 12.60 18.23 -6.54
CA ASN A 449 12.22 16.94 -7.11
C ASN A 449 11.87 17.09 -8.60
N SER A 450 12.23 16.07 -9.37
CA SER A 450 11.90 15.93 -10.79
C SER A 450 11.44 14.51 -11.09
N LYS A 451 10.45 14.37 -11.98
CA LYS A 451 10.03 13.08 -12.55
C LYS A 451 10.02 13.18 -14.07
N THR A 452 10.46 12.12 -14.73
CA THR A 452 10.53 12.06 -16.19
C THR A 452 9.56 11.01 -16.71
N TYR A 453 8.63 11.44 -17.58
CA TYR A 453 7.70 10.56 -18.29
C TYR A 453 8.12 10.47 -19.76
N THR A 454 8.38 9.26 -20.24
CA THR A 454 8.74 8.99 -21.64
C THR A 454 7.52 8.45 -22.37
N LEU A 455 7.11 9.13 -23.44
CA LEU A 455 6.07 8.70 -24.35
C LEU A 455 6.69 8.35 -25.71
N THR A 456 6.55 7.10 -26.13
CA THR A 456 6.97 6.64 -27.46
C THR A 456 5.74 6.43 -28.33
N ILE A 457 5.59 7.26 -29.37
CA ILE A 457 4.53 7.10 -30.37
C ILE A 457 5.09 6.34 -31.57
N HIS A 458 4.58 5.13 -31.77
CA HIS A 458 4.89 4.21 -32.85
C HIS A 458 3.94 4.47 -34.02
N ARG A 459 4.44 5.07 -35.10
CA ARG A 459 3.66 5.31 -36.32
C ARG A 459 4.02 4.31 -37.41
N GLY A 460 3.02 3.65 -37.99
CA GLY A 460 3.21 2.74 -39.12
C GLY A 460 3.84 1.39 -38.75
N LEU A 461 3.64 0.90 -37.53
CA LEU A 461 4.05 -0.46 -37.14
C LEU A 461 3.09 -1.49 -37.75
N PHE A 462 3.59 -2.39 -38.60
CA PHE A 462 2.74 -3.36 -39.32
C PHE A 462 3.17 -4.84 -39.17
N SER A 463 4.27 -5.13 -38.47
CA SER A 463 4.72 -6.52 -38.26
C SER A 463 4.04 -7.26 -37.10
N VAL A 464 3.47 -6.53 -36.14
CA VAL A 464 2.90 -7.12 -34.93
C VAL A 464 1.57 -7.80 -35.25
N SER A 465 1.43 -9.07 -34.86
CA SER A 465 0.18 -9.82 -35.00
C SER A 465 -0.04 -10.78 -33.84
N LYS A 466 -1.30 -11.19 -33.62
CA LYS A 466 -1.61 -12.20 -32.61
C LYS A 466 -1.13 -13.56 -33.08
N LEU A 467 -0.63 -14.37 -32.15
CA LEU A 467 -0.15 -15.72 -32.47
C LEU A 467 -1.28 -16.66 -32.90
N ASP A 468 -2.50 -16.47 -32.38
CA ASP A 468 -3.67 -17.28 -32.78
C ASP A 468 -4.13 -17.05 -34.23
N GLY A 469 -3.54 -16.07 -34.93
CA GLY A 469 -3.88 -15.72 -36.30
C GLY A 469 -5.13 -14.87 -36.45
N THR A 470 -5.77 -14.45 -35.35
CA THR A 470 -6.85 -13.45 -35.40
C THR A 470 -6.29 -12.03 -35.54
N GLY A 471 -7.12 -11.12 -36.03
CA GLY A 471 -6.71 -9.76 -36.38
C GLY A 471 -5.99 -9.68 -37.72
N LYS A 472 -5.33 -8.56 -37.96
CA LYS A 472 -4.56 -8.30 -39.18
C LYS A 472 -3.15 -8.86 -39.05
N ARG A 473 -2.68 -9.57 -40.09
CA ARG A 473 -1.29 -10.05 -40.19
C ARG A 473 -0.75 -9.69 -41.57
N GLN A 474 -0.04 -8.56 -41.63
CA GLN A 474 0.59 -8.07 -42.86
C GLN A 474 1.98 -8.66 -43.09
N VAL A 475 2.58 -9.24 -42.04
CA VAL A 475 3.92 -9.84 -42.07
C VAL A 475 3.85 -11.29 -41.62
N ASN A 476 4.48 -12.19 -42.38
CA ASN A 476 4.63 -13.60 -42.02
C ASN A 476 6.10 -14.04 -42.06
N VAL A 477 6.40 -15.21 -41.49
CA VAL A 477 7.74 -15.82 -41.56
C VAL A 477 7.88 -16.59 -42.86
N TYR A 478 8.81 -16.15 -43.71
CA TYR A 478 9.16 -16.81 -44.98
C TYR A 478 10.17 -17.95 -44.76
N SER A 479 11.23 -17.70 -43.98
CA SER A 479 12.24 -18.71 -43.63
C SER A 479 12.96 -18.34 -42.34
N SER A 480 13.55 -19.31 -41.62
CA SER A 480 14.35 -19.02 -40.43
C SER A 480 15.31 -20.15 -40.05
N ASP A 481 16.41 -19.82 -39.39
CA ASP A 481 17.33 -20.77 -38.75
C ASP A 481 16.82 -21.26 -37.37
N SER A 482 15.50 -21.43 -37.23
CA SER A 482 14.82 -21.70 -35.96
C SER A 482 14.35 -23.16 -35.83
N ASN A 483 14.16 -23.63 -34.59
CA ASN A 483 13.51 -24.91 -34.37
C ASN A 483 11.98 -24.78 -34.51
N ASN A 484 11.29 -25.89 -34.78
CA ASN A 484 9.83 -25.92 -34.97
C ASN A 484 9.02 -25.88 -33.65
N GLY A 485 9.59 -25.32 -32.58
CA GLY A 485 9.01 -25.34 -31.24
C GLY A 485 8.37 -24.03 -30.80
N LYS A 486 8.21 -23.89 -29.48
CA LYS A 486 7.65 -22.68 -28.87
C LYS A 486 8.51 -21.44 -29.06
N GLU A 487 9.81 -21.57 -29.28
CA GLU A 487 10.76 -20.45 -29.44
C GLU A 487 11.12 -20.18 -30.92
N SER A 488 10.17 -20.40 -31.83
CA SER A 488 10.36 -20.25 -33.28
C SER A 488 10.35 -18.78 -33.73
N ALA A 489 10.70 -18.54 -35.00
CA ALA A 489 10.71 -17.18 -35.58
C ALA A 489 9.32 -16.49 -35.60
N TYR A 490 8.22 -17.23 -35.41
CA TYR A 490 6.89 -16.62 -35.26
C TYR A 490 6.78 -15.77 -33.99
N ARG A 491 7.64 -16.00 -32.99
CA ARG A 491 7.76 -15.11 -31.82
C ARG A 491 8.31 -13.74 -32.16
N LEU A 492 8.89 -13.55 -33.34
CA LEU A 492 9.29 -12.22 -33.80
C LEU A 492 8.10 -11.33 -34.14
N LEU A 493 6.92 -11.91 -34.44
CA LEU A 493 5.73 -11.14 -34.81
C LEU A 493 4.93 -10.65 -33.60
N ILE A 494 5.36 -10.93 -32.36
CA ILE A 494 4.65 -10.47 -31.17
C ILE A 494 5.12 -9.06 -30.77
N GLY A 495 4.16 -8.22 -30.41
CA GLY A 495 4.44 -6.88 -29.89
C GLY A 495 5.01 -6.93 -28.48
N LYS A 496 5.71 -5.86 -28.10
CA LYS A 496 6.35 -5.66 -26.78
C LYS A 496 5.44 -6.06 -25.61
N HIS A 497 4.19 -5.60 -25.62
CA HIS A 497 3.24 -5.79 -24.52
C HIS A 497 2.54 -7.15 -24.53
N ALA A 498 2.72 -7.96 -25.58
CA ALA A 498 2.18 -9.32 -25.66
C ALA A 498 3.18 -10.38 -25.13
N VAL A 499 4.43 -9.99 -24.88
CA VAL A 499 5.46 -10.88 -24.32
C VAL A 499 5.11 -11.18 -22.86
N SER A 500 4.81 -12.43 -22.55
CA SER A 500 4.28 -12.85 -21.24
C SER A 500 4.99 -14.07 -20.65
N SER A 501 5.88 -14.72 -21.40
CA SER A 501 6.66 -15.91 -21.03
C SER A 501 8.11 -15.88 -21.54
N ASN A 502 9.01 -16.69 -20.96
CA ASN A 502 10.38 -16.84 -21.46
C ASN A 502 10.36 -17.58 -22.80
N ASP A 503 9.28 -18.31 -23.09
CA ASP A 503 9.06 -18.98 -24.36
C ASP A 503 8.67 -18.01 -25.48
N ASP A 504 8.33 -16.75 -25.17
CA ASP A 504 7.91 -15.72 -26.14
C ASP A 504 9.11 -15.08 -26.85
N LYS A 505 10.10 -15.89 -27.23
CA LYS A 505 11.33 -15.45 -27.91
C LYS A 505 11.63 -16.29 -29.13
N TRP A 506 12.33 -15.71 -30.10
CA TRP A 506 13.04 -16.47 -31.12
C TRP A 506 14.39 -16.93 -30.58
N CYS A 507 14.67 -18.24 -30.68
CA CYS A 507 15.85 -18.89 -30.09
C CYS A 507 16.56 -19.83 -31.08
N PRO A 508 17.30 -19.32 -32.08
CA PRO A 508 18.13 -20.16 -32.94
C PRO A 508 19.34 -20.71 -32.16
N SER A 509 19.25 -21.97 -31.73
CA SER A 509 20.22 -22.61 -30.82
C SER A 509 21.30 -23.46 -31.50
N ASP A 510 21.33 -23.56 -32.83
CA ASP A 510 22.39 -24.31 -33.52
C ASP A 510 23.75 -23.64 -33.30
N GLY A 511 24.65 -24.35 -32.62
CA GLY A 511 26.00 -23.89 -32.30
C GLY A 511 26.92 -23.74 -33.52
N ASN A 512 26.53 -24.28 -34.69
CA ASN A 512 27.28 -24.11 -35.94
C ASN A 512 26.94 -22.80 -36.67
N ILE A 513 25.86 -22.12 -36.28
CA ILE A 513 25.38 -20.89 -36.93
C ILE A 513 25.69 -19.70 -36.02
N THR A 514 26.66 -18.87 -36.43
CA THR A 514 27.05 -17.65 -35.70
C THR A 514 26.19 -16.43 -36.05
N THR A 515 25.61 -16.41 -37.25
CA THR A 515 24.74 -15.35 -37.75
C THR A 515 23.40 -15.94 -38.20
N PRO A 516 22.54 -16.36 -37.26
CA PRO A 516 21.25 -16.93 -37.61
C PRO A 516 20.39 -15.89 -38.33
N GLN A 517 19.47 -16.35 -39.16
CA GLN A 517 18.65 -15.49 -40.02
C GLN A 517 17.17 -15.78 -39.82
N ALA A 518 16.36 -14.72 -39.86
CA ALA A 518 14.91 -14.81 -40.00
C ALA A 518 14.50 -13.91 -41.17
N THR A 519 13.78 -14.49 -42.14
CA THR A 519 13.24 -13.79 -43.29
C THR A 519 11.74 -13.66 -43.12
N PHE A 520 11.26 -12.43 -43.23
CA PHE A 520 9.87 -12.05 -43.23
C PHE A 520 9.39 -11.84 -44.66
N THR A 521 8.12 -12.15 -44.90
CA THR A 521 7.38 -11.80 -46.10
C THR A 521 6.25 -10.85 -45.75
N PHE A 522 5.96 -9.91 -46.63
CA PHE A 522 4.86 -8.96 -46.51
C PHE A 522 3.74 -9.38 -47.46
N ALA A 523 2.49 -9.25 -46.99
CA ALA A 523 1.32 -9.60 -47.76
C ALA A 523 1.20 -8.77 -49.04
N GLU A 524 1.65 -7.51 -48.98
CA GLU A 524 1.69 -6.53 -50.08
C GLU A 524 3.05 -5.80 -50.09
N ILE A 525 3.23 -4.78 -50.93
CA ILE A 525 4.49 -4.01 -51.00
C ILE A 525 4.41 -2.84 -50.03
N TYR A 526 5.45 -2.67 -49.22
CA TYR A 526 5.57 -1.61 -48.22
C TYR A 526 6.87 -0.83 -48.41
N GLU A 527 6.81 0.48 -48.19
CA GLU A 527 7.99 1.33 -48.06
C GLU A 527 8.47 1.27 -46.60
N VAL A 528 9.48 0.45 -46.33
CA VAL A 528 10.00 0.21 -44.97
C VAL A 528 11.07 1.24 -44.63
N SER A 529 11.02 1.81 -43.43
CA SER A 529 11.90 2.92 -43.03
C SER A 529 12.58 2.72 -41.67
N ALA A 530 12.06 1.83 -40.82
CA ALA A 530 12.66 1.56 -39.52
C ALA A 530 12.36 0.16 -39.02
N VAL A 531 13.18 -0.30 -38.09
CA VAL A 531 12.95 -1.55 -37.35
C VAL A 531 13.30 -1.39 -35.88
N ALA A 532 12.61 -2.10 -35.01
CA ALA A 532 12.96 -2.22 -33.60
C ALA A 532 12.93 -3.67 -33.13
N TRP A 533 13.71 -4.03 -32.13
CA TRP A 533 13.63 -5.37 -31.54
C TRP A 533 14.22 -5.40 -30.14
N ARG A 534 13.92 -6.47 -29.41
CA ARG A 534 14.25 -6.60 -27.98
C ARG A 534 15.19 -7.76 -27.78
N ASP A 535 16.29 -7.52 -27.11
CA ASP A 535 17.29 -8.53 -26.81
C ASP A 535 16.88 -9.39 -25.60
N LYS A 536 17.77 -10.29 -25.19
CA LYS A 536 17.59 -11.17 -24.04
C LYS A 536 17.19 -10.42 -22.75
N HIS A 537 17.84 -9.28 -22.44
CA HIS A 537 17.66 -8.55 -21.18
C HIS A 537 16.28 -7.93 -21.04
N PHE A 538 15.47 -7.96 -22.10
CA PHE A 538 14.06 -7.61 -22.02
C PHE A 538 13.30 -8.47 -21.00
N ARG A 539 13.72 -9.73 -20.79
CA ARG A 539 13.04 -10.65 -19.88
C ARG A 539 13.97 -11.55 -19.06
N GLU A 540 15.15 -11.88 -19.57
CA GLU A 540 16.08 -12.83 -18.95
C GLU A 540 17.45 -12.19 -18.71
N GLY A 541 18.03 -12.37 -17.52
CA GLY A 541 19.35 -11.80 -17.18
C GLY A 541 20.55 -12.65 -17.63
N GLY A 542 21.76 -12.10 -17.51
CA GLY A 542 23.05 -12.77 -17.76
C GLY A 542 23.52 -12.68 -19.22
N ASP A 543 24.68 -13.26 -19.54
CA ASP A 543 25.35 -13.10 -20.84
C ASP A 543 24.51 -13.59 -22.05
N GLY A 544 24.69 -12.95 -23.22
CA GLY A 544 24.01 -13.31 -24.48
C GLY A 544 23.39 -12.14 -25.25
N GLN A 545 23.70 -10.90 -24.88
CA GLN A 545 23.35 -9.70 -25.62
C GLN A 545 23.88 -9.80 -27.05
N ILE A 546 23.18 -9.18 -27.98
CA ILE A 546 23.63 -9.10 -29.37
C ILE A 546 24.26 -7.73 -29.56
N ASP A 547 25.53 -7.72 -29.93
CA ASP A 547 26.27 -6.49 -30.17
C ASP A 547 26.07 -5.96 -31.60
N THR A 548 26.10 -6.89 -32.56
CA THR A 548 26.15 -6.60 -33.99
C THR A 548 24.99 -7.26 -34.71
N TRP A 549 24.33 -6.55 -35.61
CA TRP A 549 23.20 -7.07 -36.38
C TRP A 549 23.01 -6.32 -37.70
N LYS A 550 22.35 -6.99 -38.64
CA LYS A 550 22.08 -6.50 -39.98
C LYS A 550 20.62 -6.69 -40.36
N VAL A 551 20.10 -5.79 -41.19
CA VAL A 551 18.84 -5.95 -41.91
C VAL A 551 19.03 -5.71 -43.40
N GLU A 552 18.41 -6.58 -44.18
CA GLU A 552 18.34 -6.48 -45.64
C GLU A 552 16.90 -6.54 -46.10
N VAL A 553 16.58 -5.89 -47.21
CA VAL A 553 15.24 -5.91 -47.82
C VAL A 553 15.29 -6.39 -49.26
N SER A 554 14.18 -6.92 -49.76
CA SER A 554 14.07 -7.47 -51.10
C SER A 554 12.64 -7.41 -51.64
N MET A 555 12.50 -7.39 -52.96
CA MET A 555 11.21 -7.54 -53.66
C MET A 555 10.91 -8.99 -54.06
N ASP A 556 11.92 -9.85 -54.16
CA ASP A 556 11.83 -11.19 -54.76
C ASP A 556 12.42 -12.31 -53.88
N ALA A 557 12.99 -11.97 -52.73
CA ALA A 557 13.74 -12.86 -51.82
C ALA A 557 15.04 -13.45 -52.41
N GLU A 558 15.47 -13.00 -53.59
CA GLU A 558 16.70 -13.40 -54.28
C GLU A 558 17.74 -12.28 -54.25
N ASN A 559 17.32 -11.05 -54.59
CA ASN A 559 18.14 -9.86 -54.66
C ASN A 559 17.94 -9.00 -53.41
N TRP A 560 19.00 -8.84 -52.61
CA TRP A 560 18.94 -8.22 -51.29
C TRP A 560 19.71 -6.91 -51.23
N THR A 561 19.08 -5.90 -50.61
CA THR A 561 19.67 -4.58 -50.33
C THR A 561 19.90 -4.46 -48.83
N GLU A 562 21.15 -4.23 -48.42
CA GLU A 562 21.50 -3.93 -47.02
C GLU A 562 21.03 -2.52 -46.66
N VAL A 563 20.23 -2.41 -45.59
CA VAL A 563 19.67 -1.13 -45.12
C VAL A 563 20.15 -0.75 -43.71
N ILE A 564 20.53 -1.72 -42.89
CA ILE A 564 21.11 -1.52 -41.55
C ILE A 564 22.26 -2.49 -41.37
N ASN A 565 23.39 -2.02 -40.85
CA ASN A 565 24.52 -2.85 -40.42
C ASN A 565 25.28 -2.13 -39.31
N VAL A 566 24.99 -2.49 -38.06
CA VAL A 566 25.44 -1.76 -36.87
C VAL A 566 26.12 -2.70 -35.87
N SER A 567 27.03 -2.15 -35.07
CA SER A 567 27.81 -2.83 -34.03
C SER A 567 27.94 -1.94 -32.79
N GLY A 568 28.34 -2.49 -31.65
CA GLY A 568 28.52 -1.73 -30.41
C GLY A 568 27.22 -1.50 -29.64
N GLN A 569 26.18 -2.31 -29.88
CA GLN A 569 24.87 -2.18 -29.23
C GLN A 569 24.63 -3.19 -28.11
N ALA A 570 25.69 -3.86 -27.60
CA ALA A 570 25.56 -4.88 -26.57
C ALA A 570 24.81 -4.40 -25.30
N ASP A 571 24.91 -3.12 -24.94
CA ASP A 571 24.30 -2.55 -23.72
C ASP A 571 22.81 -2.19 -23.89
N LEU A 572 22.27 -2.25 -25.12
CA LEU A 572 20.89 -1.86 -25.40
C LEU A 572 19.94 -3.05 -25.31
N VAL A 573 18.91 -2.93 -24.46
CA VAL A 573 17.82 -3.91 -24.41
C VAL A 573 16.89 -3.78 -25.61
N ASN A 574 16.45 -2.55 -25.89
CA ASN A 574 15.64 -2.21 -27.06
C ASN A 574 16.58 -1.61 -28.11
N LYS A 575 16.62 -2.21 -29.29
CA LYS A 575 17.40 -1.73 -30.43
C LYS A 575 16.45 -1.16 -31.45
N TYR A 576 16.76 0.02 -31.97
CA TYR A 576 15.94 0.74 -32.93
C TYR A 576 16.85 1.47 -33.91
N GLU A 577 16.60 1.29 -35.20
CA GLU A 577 17.35 1.97 -36.26
C GLU A 577 16.38 2.43 -37.35
N THR A 578 16.72 3.58 -37.94
CA THR A 578 16.03 4.15 -39.10
C THR A 578 16.95 4.12 -40.31
N PHE A 579 16.37 4.09 -41.50
CA PHE A 579 17.09 4.14 -42.76
C PHE A 579 16.27 4.87 -43.80
N THR A 580 16.89 5.28 -44.91
CA THR A 580 16.16 5.85 -46.05
C THR A 580 15.11 4.84 -46.49
N PRO A 581 13.83 5.23 -46.59
CA PRO A 581 12.76 4.28 -46.88
C PRO A 581 12.99 3.49 -48.19
N VAL A 582 12.68 2.20 -48.17
CA VAL A 582 12.86 1.28 -49.30
C VAL A 582 11.61 0.42 -49.51
N GLU A 583 11.08 0.41 -50.74
CA GLU A 583 10.03 -0.52 -51.14
C GLU A 583 10.54 -1.97 -51.05
N ALA A 584 9.79 -2.80 -50.34
CA ALA A 584 10.13 -4.17 -50.09
C ALA A 584 8.88 -5.04 -49.97
N ARG A 585 9.06 -6.32 -50.28
CA ARG A 585 8.12 -7.39 -49.97
C ARG A 585 8.71 -8.41 -48.99
N TYR A 586 10.01 -8.38 -48.78
CA TYR A 586 10.72 -9.24 -47.85
C TYR A 586 11.72 -8.43 -47.04
N LEU A 587 11.93 -8.86 -45.80
CA LEU A 587 12.95 -8.32 -44.91
C LEU A 587 13.67 -9.47 -44.23
N ARG A 588 15.00 -9.42 -44.19
CA ARG A 588 15.84 -10.42 -43.55
C ARG A 588 16.60 -9.80 -42.40
N PHE A 589 16.41 -10.37 -41.21
CA PHE A 589 17.10 -9.99 -39.98
C PHE A 589 18.22 -10.97 -39.66
N ILE A 590 19.42 -10.45 -39.40
CA ILE A 590 20.66 -11.23 -39.23
C ILE A 590 21.42 -10.71 -37.99
N PRO A 591 21.06 -11.16 -36.78
CA PRO A 591 21.86 -10.89 -35.57
C PRO A 591 23.15 -11.72 -35.56
N THR A 592 24.21 -11.18 -34.95
CA THR A 592 25.47 -11.91 -34.72
C THR A 592 25.52 -12.40 -33.28
N LYS A 593 25.62 -13.72 -33.08
CA LYS A 593 25.75 -14.31 -31.75
C LYS A 593 27.10 -13.94 -31.13
N ASN A 594 27.10 -13.57 -29.85
CA ASN A 594 28.31 -13.23 -29.10
C ASN A 594 29.09 -14.47 -28.58
N GLY A 595 29.01 -15.61 -29.28
CA GLY A 595 29.78 -16.83 -28.96
C GLY A 595 29.27 -17.69 -27.80
N GLN A 596 28.14 -17.34 -27.19
CA GLN A 596 27.49 -18.08 -26.09
C GLN A 596 26.10 -18.57 -26.53
N GLY A 597 25.94 -19.86 -26.85
CA GLY A 597 24.63 -20.50 -27.01
C GLY A 597 23.74 -19.98 -28.16
N ALA A 598 22.46 -19.73 -27.84
CA ALA A 598 21.42 -19.29 -28.78
C ALA A 598 21.30 -17.76 -28.83
N ALA A 599 20.81 -17.20 -29.94
CA ALA A 599 20.38 -15.79 -29.94
C ALA A 599 18.99 -15.70 -29.30
N TRP A 600 18.73 -14.74 -28.42
CA TRP A 600 17.42 -14.59 -27.77
C TRP A 600 16.80 -13.24 -28.11
N ILE A 601 15.74 -13.27 -28.91
CA ILE A 601 15.08 -12.07 -29.43
C ILE A 601 13.59 -12.10 -29.10
N TYR A 602 13.12 -11.07 -28.41
CA TYR A 602 11.74 -10.92 -27.95
C TYR A 602 10.95 -10.00 -28.88
N GLY A 603 10.58 -10.49 -30.06
CA GLY A 603 9.83 -9.70 -31.06
C GLY A 603 10.71 -8.80 -31.94
N PHE A 604 10.20 -8.47 -33.13
CA PHE A 604 10.83 -7.66 -34.16
C PHE A 604 9.77 -6.79 -34.86
N ASP A 605 9.84 -5.51 -34.59
CA ASP A 605 8.95 -4.47 -35.09
C ASP A 605 9.46 -3.94 -36.43
N ILE A 606 8.59 -3.88 -37.43
CA ILE A 606 8.87 -3.33 -38.76
C ILE A 606 7.93 -2.15 -38.98
N TYR A 607 8.51 -1.01 -39.32
CA TYR A 607 7.78 0.24 -39.55
C TYR A 607 7.88 0.65 -41.01
N GLY A 608 6.77 1.09 -41.58
CA GLY A 608 6.69 1.49 -42.97
C GLY A 608 5.34 2.05 -43.32
N THR A 609 5.15 2.28 -44.62
CA THR A 609 3.87 2.67 -45.21
C THR A 609 3.47 1.69 -46.30
N PHE A 610 2.18 1.44 -46.49
CA PHE A 610 1.68 0.74 -47.65
C PHE A 610 2.10 1.47 -48.94
N ALA A 611 2.70 0.75 -49.88
CA ALA A 611 3.11 1.31 -51.17
C ALA A 611 2.12 0.91 -52.27
N GLU A 612 1.99 -0.41 -52.52
CA GLU A 612 1.09 -0.93 -53.56
C GLU A 612 0.68 -2.39 -53.35
N LEU A 613 -0.39 -2.80 -54.04
CA LEU A 613 -0.82 -4.19 -54.09
C LEU A 613 0.09 -4.99 -55.03
N VAL A 614 0.50 -6.18 -54.60
CA VAL A 614 1.24 -7.16 -55.39
C VAL A 614 0.40 -7.62 -56.59
N ASP A 615 -0.89 -7.83 -56.38
CA ASP A 615 -1.85 -8.04 -57.47
C ASP A 615 -3.28 -7.73 -57.02
N GLU A 616 -3.85 -6.70 -57.67
CA GLU A 616 -5.15 -6.09 -57.38
C GLU A 616 -6.34 -7.06 -57.54
N THR A 617 -6.14 -8.21 -58.20
CA THR A 617 -7.23 -9.18 -58.43
C THR A 617 -7.48 -10.10 -57.24
N ILE A 618 -6.57 -10.14 -56.25
CA ILE A 618 -6.70 -10.95 -55.04
C ILE A 618 -6.99 -10.05 -53.85
N VAL A 619 -8.24 -10.01 -53.43
CA VAL A 619 -8.74 -9.10 -52.39
C VAL A 619 -8.57 -9.64 -50.96
N SER A 620 -8.09 -10.88 -50.81
CA SER A 620 -8.00 -11.56 -49.51
C SER A 620 -6.63 -11.43 -48.83
N ARG A 621 -5.61 -10.94 -49.53
CA ARG A 621 -4.23 -10.85 -49.01
C ARG A 621 -4.13 -9.86 -47.84
N GLY A 622 -3.47 -10.27 -46.77
CA GLY A 622 -3.23 -9.45 -45.58
C GLY A 622 -4.48 -8.97 -44.85
N LYS A 623 -5.66 -9.52 -45.18
CA LYS A 623 -6.95 -9.14 -44.61
C LYS A 623 -7.15 -9.67 -43.20
N THR A 624 -8.14 -9.11 -42.52
CA THR A 624 -8.34 -9.32 -41.09
C THR A 624 -9.11 -10.63 -40.83
N ILE A 625 -8.58 -11.48 -39.96
CA ILE A 625 -9.28 -12.67 -39.47
C ILE A 625 -10.10 -12.28 -38.24
N LEU A 626 -11.43 -12.40 -38.31
CA LEU A 626 -12.33 -12.06 -37.19
C LEU A 626 -12.43 -13.21 -36.18
N SER A 627 -12.67 -14.42 -36.68
CA SER A 627 -12.91 -15.63 -35.89
C SER A 627 -12.63 -16.87 -36.73
N TYR A 628 -12.44 -18.01 -36.06
CA TYR A 628 -12.32 -19.30 -36.71
C TYR A 628 -12.75 -20.43 -35.77
N GLU A 629 -13.20 -21.54 -36.36
CA GLU A 629 -13.54 -22.79 -35.67
C GLU A 629 -12.58 -23.89 -36.13
N GLY A 630 -12.07 -24.66 -35.18
CA GLY A 630 -11.06 -25.70 -35.42
C GLY A 630 -9.64 -25.17 -35.63
N GLY A 631 -8.63 -25.91 -35.16
CA GLY A 631 -7.23 -25.48 -35.25
C GLY A 631 -6.26 -26.39 -34.50
N TYR A 632 -5.01 -26.43 -34.94
CA TYR A 632 -3.89 -26.94 -34.17
C TYR A 632 -3.31 -25.83 -33.31
N TRP A 633 -3.75 -25.72 -32.05
CA TRP A 633 -3.21 -24.71 -31.13
C TRP A 633 -2.23 -25.34 -30.14
N GLU A 634 -0.96 -25.36 -30.51
CA GLU A 634 0.14 -25.56 -29.55
C GLU A 634 0.62 -24.24 -28.91
N GLY A 635 -0.02 -23.11 -29.22
CA GLY A 635 0.38 -21.81 -28.69
C GLY A 635 1.61 -21.19 -29.37
N ALA A 636 2.01 -21.68 -30.54
CA ALA A 636 3.25 -21.28 -31.23
C ALA A 636 3.05 -20.38 -32.47
N GLY A 637 1.81 -20.17 -32.92
CA GLY A 637 1.43 -19.27 -34.03
C GLY A 637 1.90 -19.65 -35.44
N ARG A 638 2.65 -20.76 -35.58
CA ARG A 638 3.19 -21.26 -36.85
C ARG A 638 2.11 -21.62 -37.88
N GLU A 639 1.04 -22.29 -37.46
CA GLU A 639 0.04 -22.91 -38.34
C GLU A 639 -1.35 -22.30 -38.13
N SER A 640 -1.43 -20.97 -38.13
CA SER A 640 -2.66 -20.23 -37.83
C SER A 640 -3.44 -19.86 -39.10
N PRO A 641 -4.75 -19.55 -39.00
CA PRO A 641 -5.57 -19.19 -40.17
C PRO A 641 -5.05 -17.99 -40.95
N ALA A 642 -4.27 -17.09 -40.33
CA ALA A 642 -3.66 -15.97 -41.03
C ALA A 642 -2.75 -16.39 -42.21
N ASN A 643 -2.18 -17.59 -42.17
CA ASN A 643 -1.32 -18.10 -43.24
C ASN A 643 -2.08 -18.34 -44.55
N ILE A 644 -3.41 -18.48 -44.53
CA ILE A 644 -4.18 -18.62 -45.79
C ILE A 644 -4.33 -17.29 -46.54
N LEU A 645 -3.94 -16.18 -45.91
CA LEU A 645 -4.07 -14.82 -46.43
C LEU A 645 -2.71 -14.13 -46.66
N ASP A 646 -1.58 -14.82 -46.48
CA ASP A 646 -0.26 -14.19 -46.58
C ASP A 646 0.24 -14.01 -48.03
N GLY A 647 -0.46 -14.59 -49.01
CA GLY A 647 -0.11 -14.50 -50.43
C GLY A 647 1.03 -15.42 -50.87
N HIS A 648 1.44 -16.36 -50.02
CA HIS A 648 2.49 -17.34 -50.27
C HIS A 648 1.97 -18.77 -50.11
N TYR A 649 2.43 -19.67 -50.99
CA TYR A 649 1.99 -21.08 -50.99
C TYR A 649 3.03 -22.04 -50.38
N ASP A 650 4.25 -21.55 -50.19
CA ASP A 650 5.40 -22.34 -49.73
C ASP A 650 5.76 -22.04 -48.25
N THR A 651 4.92 -21.29 -47.54
CA THR A 651 5.02 -21.03 -46.10
C THR A 651 4.24 -22.08 -45.31
N ASN A 652 4.33 -22.07 -43.97
CA ASN A 652 3.57 -23.02 -43.14
C ASN A 652 2.05 -22.85 -43.37
N PRO A 653 1.28 -23.93 -43.57
CA PRO A 653 -0.15 -23.84 -43.82
C PRO A 653 -0.94 -23.54 -42.54
N TRP A 654 -2.24 -23.22 -42.67
CA TRP A 654 -3.19 -23.39 -41.56
C TRP A 654 -3.48 -24.88 -41.38
N ALA A 655 -3.27 -25.41 -40.17
CA ALA A 655 -3.49 -26.82 -39.85
C ALA A 655 -4.54 -27.01 -38.75
N THR A 656 -5.32 -28.09 -38.83
CA THR A 656 -6.45 -28.36 -37.92
C THR A 656 -6.79 -29.84 -37.83
N TYR A 657 -7.22 -30.30 -36.64
CA TYR A 657 -7.52 -31.71 -36.33
C TYR A 657 -9.01 -31.95 -35.97
N THR A 658 -9.85 -30.91 -35.97
CA THR A 658 -11.24 -30.98 -35.50
C THR A 658 -12.23 -30.56 -36.58
N SER A 659 -13.51 -30.93 -36.40
CA SER A 659 -14.61 -30.63 -37.34
C SER A 659 -15.86 -30.22 -36.54
N PRO A 660 -16.65 -29.21 -36.97
CA PRO A 660 -16.51 -28.41 -38.21
C PRO A 660 -15.37 -27.38 -38.18
N GLN A 661 -15.00 -26.87 -39.35
CA GLN A 661 -13.95 -25.85 -39.53
C GLN A 661 -14.53 -24.64 -40.27
N SER A 662 -14.23 -23.44 -39.80
CA SER A 662 -14.60 -22.19 -40.46
C SER A 662 -13.61 -21.08 -40.15
N VAL A 663 -13.54 -20.08 -41.01
CA VAL A 663 -12.77 -18.85 -40.79
C VAL A 663 -13.55 -17.69 -41.36
N ASP A 664 -13.73 -16.66 -40.54
CA ASP A 664 -14.43 -15.44 -40.90
C ASP A 664 -13.38 -14.37 -41.22
N ILE A 665 -13.42 -13.86 -42.45
CA ILE A 665 -12.47 -12.89 -42.98
C ILE A 665 -13.21 -11.58 -43.20
N ASP A 666 -12.72 -10.51 -42.58
CA ASP A 666 -13.13 -9.15 -42.91
C ASP A 666 -12.26 -8.64 -44.06
N LEU A 667 -12.89 -8.36 -45.20
CA LEU A 667 -12.23 -7.81 -46.37
C LEU A 667 -12.00 -6.29 -46.26
N GLU A 668 -12.49 -5.66 -45.18
CA GLU A 668 -12.32 -4.25 -44.81
C GLU A 668 -13.11 -3.26 -45.70
N GLU A 669 -13.60 -3.74 -46.84
CA GLU A 669 -14.54 -3.03 -47.72
C GLU A 669 -15.41 -4.02 -48.51
N GLN A 670 -16.38 -3.50 -49.27
CA GLN A 670 -17.32 -4.33 -50.02
C GLN A 670 -16.77 -4.71 -51.40
N TYR A 671 -16.72 -6.01 -51.71
CA TYR A 671 -16.27 -6.53 -53.00
C TYR A 671 -17.34 -7.35 -53.73
N ASN A 672 -17.26 -7.34 -55.07
CA ASN A 672 -17.98 -8.28 -55.93
C ASN A 672 -17.14 -9.56 -56.13
N ILE A 673 -17.30 -10.53 -55.23
CA ILE A 673 -16.54 -11.78 -55.26
C ILE A 673 -17.17 -12.74 -56.29
N ASN A 674 -16.40 -13.11 -57.31
CA ASN A 674 -16.87 -14.00 -58.39
C ASN A 674 -16.14 -15.35 -58.45
N LYS A 675 -15.02 -15.50 -57.74
CA LYS A 675 -14.17 -16.70 -57.70
C LYS A 675 -13.48 -16.83 -56.35
N PHE A 676 -13.09 -18.06 -56.00
CA PHE A 676 -12.23 -18.37 -54.87
C PHE A 676 -11.18 -19.39 -55.29
N LYS A 677 -9.98 -19.32 -54.71
CA LYS A 677 -8.91 -20.30 -54.87
C LYS A 677 -8.43 -20.71 -53.48
N LEU A 678 -8.56 -21.99 -53.16
CA LEU A 678 -7.90 -22.61 -52.01
C LEU A 678 -6.69 -23.38 -52.50
N VAL A 679 -5.55 -23.23 -51.84
CA VAL A 679 -4.37 -24.07 -52.07
C VAL A 679 -4.19 -24.95 -50.85
N ALA A 680 -4.33 -26.26 -51.06
CA ALA A 680 -4.04 -27.25 -50.03
C ALA A 680 -2.62 -27.78 -50.22
N ALA A 681 -1.86 -27.91 -49.14
CA ALA A 681 -0.57 -28.60 -49.17
C ALA A 681 -0.82 -30.07 -49.57
N GLN A 682 -0.30 -30.48 -50.73
CA GLN A 682 -0.24 -31.91 -51.07
C GLN A 682 0.99 -32.49 -50.39
N GLU A 683 0.83 -33.55 -49.58
CA GLU A 683 1.95 -34.41 -49.24
C GLU A 683 2.58 -34.89 -50.55
N SER A 684 3.86 -34.62 -50.76
CA SER A 684 4.61 -35.23 -51.85
C SER A 684 4.59 -36.74 -51.64
N GLU A 685 4.03 -37.49 -52.58
CA GLU A 685 4.15 -38.95 -52.71
C GLU A 685 5.62 -39.35 -52.99
N GLU A 686 6.51 -39.12 -52.04
CA GLU A 686 7.88 -39.66 -52.04
C GLU A 686 8.23 -40.05 -50.61
N ASN A 687 7.59 -41.10 -50.08
CA ASN A 687 8.13 -42.02 -49.06
C ASN A 687 7.09 -43.10 -48.69
N SER A 688 6.70 -43.93 -49.66
CA SER A 688 6.08 -45.24 -49.42
C SER A 688 6.99 -46.37 -49.90
#